data_AF-A0A182M746-F1
#
_entry.id   AF-A0A182M746-F1
#
_cell.length_a   1.000
_cell.length_b   1.000
_cell.length_c   1.000
_cell.angle_alpha   90.00
_cell.angle_beta   90.00
_cell.angle_gamma   90.00
#
_symmetry.space_group_name_H-M   'P 1'
#
loop_
_entity.id
_entity.type
_entity.pdbx_description
1 polymer ?
#
loop_
_entity_poly.entity_id
_entity_poly.type
_entity_poly.pdbx_seq_one_letter_code
_entity_poly.pdbx_strand_id
1 'polypeptide(L)'
;MDTPRAAVKLSDISPKFTEETLDEIVRSAGGKRCISWKIPETNFTKGDAYLSELYRIQLTGERNEPDQEPMVVNVVVKTIPKNVGRRNTFRSADFFRNEANFYNVVLKELYRFQDSRKPKNPFKEIDPCFVAYTDGVNDFIAMDDLGQYGYKTASRAKGVGLEECQRCMRVLGRFHALSLAMKEQEPDRFHEIAHQHLEETYYDARLKWWYNNFMQVQLGIARDAMAREYPGTDLERKMEKFFDCDLYDHMVYLTHARNQNSVINHGDCWMPNFMFHDSTPAMRMIDFQLARYSSPVLDISFFVYSCTSQELRAAHYQDLLDAYYGGLAEMLRDLGSDPEVVFPYSELEKELKQYARFGCGMGIESIPFSLLDESDVPDLDKITGEEAIAIETIWILRPIASQAGRLRLTDMFRHATDMGYLESTGAELDQCLRCIRSLARFHALSFAMKRQEPNTFQALVKQLEETYYSARLVPWYRNFMQRVVTIAKEALEIELAEDPTAYSTGFQRQVESFLNGDIYGMMVEMTHTHTQYSVITHDGSVWFPRTRPHAVCVFCCTDQALRLQHYEQLLGAYYESFSELLIDLGTDPQETFPASVLTEELQRFGRFGCGIAVESIPLSLLDESDVPDLDRIEGTEAVPLEQIMKVRSIKTQYGRRRLLDMFRHAHDCGYLN
;
A
#
# COMPACT_ATOMS: atom_id res chain seq x y z
N MET A 1 -42.56 -9.71 -30.54
CA MET A 1 -41.98 -11.03 -30.85
C MET A 1 -40.63 -11.03 -30.16
N ASP A 2 -40.58 -11.58 -28.95
CA ASP A 2 -39.34 -11.75 -28.22
C ASP A 2 -38.49 -12.79 -28.95
N THR A 3 -37.32 -12.37 -29.42
CA THR A 3 -36.30 -13.28 -29.92
C THR A 3 -35.93 -14.22 -28.76
N PRO A 4 -36.04 -15.56 -28.91
CA PRO A 4 -35.63 -16.46 -27.84
C PRO A 4 -34.15 -16.23 -27.54
N ARG A 5 -33.82 -15.81 -26.32
CA ARG A 5 -32.43 -15.72 -25.84
C ARG A 5 -31.77 -17.09 -26.08
N ALA A 6 -30.65 -17.11 -26.77
CA ALA A 6 -29.87 -18.33 -26.96
C ALA A 6 -29.56 -18.95 -25.58
N ALA A 7 -29.67 -20.27 -25.46
CA ALA A 7 -29.34 -20.97 -24.22
C ALA A 7 -27.85 -20.75 -23.89
N VAL A 8 -27.58 -20.20 -22.70
CA VAL A 8 -26.22 -19.96 -22.18
C VAL A 8 -25.50 -21.30 -22.03
N LYS A 9 -24.28 -21.39 -22.56
CA LYS A 9 -23.39 -22.55 -22.46
C LYS A 9 -22.38 -22.36 -21.33
N LEU A 10 -21.83 -23.45 -20.80
CA LEU A 10 -20.76 -23.38 -19.79
C LEU A 10 -19.52 -22.61 -20.29
N SER A 11 -19.20 -22.72 -21.58
CA SER A 11 -18.12 -21.96 -22.24
C SER A 11 -18.33 -20.44 -22.19
N ASP A 12 -19.59 -20.00 -22.09
CA ASP A 12 -19.91 -18.57 -21.98
C ASP A 12 -19.54 -18.07 -20.57
N ILE A 13 -19.53 -18.93 -19.56
CA ILE A 13 -18.98 -18.61 -18.23
C ILE A 13 -17.47 -18.58 -18.30
N SER A 14 -16.82 -19.67 -18.68
CA SER A 14 -15.39 -19.71 -18.99
C SER A 14 -15.08 -20.92 -19.85
N PRO A 15 -14.12 -20.85 -20.80
CA PRO A 15 -13.62 -22.02 -21.53
C PRO A 15 -13.11 -23.14 -20.60
N LYS A 16 -12.77 -22.81 -19.36
CA LYS A 16 -12.30 -23.74 -18.33
C LYS A 16 -13.39 -24.19 -17.35
N PHE A 17 -14.59 -23.61 -17.45
CA PHE A 17 -15.75 -24.04 -16.67
C PHE A 17 -16.45 -25.19 -17.42
N THR A 18 -16.13 -26.42 -17.06
CA THR A 18 -16.57 -27.63 -17.78
C THR A 18 -17.52 -28.49 -16.95
N GLU A 19 -18.03 -29.59 -17.51
CA GLU A 19 -18.82 -30.56 -16.74
C GLU A 19 -18.01 -31.16 -15.58
N GLU A 20 -16.69 -31.30 -15.71
CA GLU A 20 -15.81 -31.74 -14.62
C GLU A 20 -15.81 -30.74 -13.45
N THR A 21 -15.85 -29.44 -13.75
CA THR A 21 -16.02 -28.40 -12.74
C THR A 21 -17.35 -28.53 -12.00
N LEU A 22 -18.44 -28.87 -12.70
CA LEU A 22 -19.73 -29.12 -12.06
C LEU A 22 -19.68 -30.34 -11.12
N ASP A 23 -19.00 -31.41 -11.55
CA ASP A 23 -18.78 -32.60 -10.72
C ASP A 23 -17.92 -32.29 -9.50
N GLU A 24 -16.90 -31.44 -9.63
CA GLU A 24 -16.09 -30.96 -8.51
C GLU A 24 -16.92 -30.16 -7.51
N ILE A 25 -17.76 -29.23 -7.98
CA ILE A 25 -18.67 -28.46 -7.12
C ILE A 25 -19.60 -29.39 -6.33
N VAL A 26 -20.24 -30.35 -7.01
CA VAL A 26 -21.14 -31.30 -6.34
C VAL A 26 -20.37 -32.16 -5.33
N ARG A 27 -19.14 -32.59 -5.63
CA ARG A 27 -18.29 -33.33 -4.70
C ARG A 27 -17.91 -32.50 -3.47
N SER A 28 -17.52 -31.24 -3.67
CA SER A 28 -17.23 -30.29 -2.59
C SER A 28 -18.46 -30.02 -1.71
N ALA A 29 -19.67 -30.05 -2.27
CA ALA A 29 -20.93 -29.98 -1.54
C ALA A 29 -21.35 -31.30 -0.84
N GLY A 30 -20.51 -32.34 -0.91
CA GLY A 30 -20.76 -33.64 -0.27
C GLY A 30 -21.54 -34.65 -1.13
N GLY A 31 -21.70 -34.39 -2.42
CA GLY A 31 -22.28 -35.32 -3.40
C GLY A 31 -21.23 -36.15 -4.14
N LYS A 32 -21.67 -36.87 -5.16
CA LYS A 32 -20.83 -37.77 -5.96
C LYS A 32 -20.51 -37.20 -7.34
N ARG A 33 -21.53 -36.74 -8.08
CA ARG A 33 -21.40 -36.14 -9.41
C ARG A 33 -22.65 -35.33 -9.78
N CYS A 34 -22.50 -34.41 -10.74
CA CYS A 34 -23.59 -33.65 -11.32
C CYS A 34 -24.44 -34.54 -12.24
N ILE A 35 -25.77 -34.40 -12.15
CA ILE A 35 -26.76 -35.09 -12.99
C ILE A 35 -27.29 -34.11 -14.05
N SER A 36 -27.60 -32.88 -13.63
CA SER A 36 -28.12 -31.83 -14.49
C SER A 36 -27.89 -30.45 -13.88
N TRP A 37 -27.89 -29.41 -14.72
CA TRP A 37 -27.76 -28.03 -14.28
C TRP A 37 -28.68 -27.11 -15.06
N LYS A 38 -28.99 -25.95 -14.47
CA LYS A 38 -29.69 -24.86 -15.15
C LYS A 38 -29.24 -23.50 -14.63
N ILE A 39 -29.35 -22.48 -15.47
CA ILE A 39 -29.17 -21.08 -15.08
C ILE A 39 -30.58 -20.49 -14.90
N PRO A 40 -31.03 -20.21 -13.65
CA PRO A 40 -32.30 -19.53 -13.42
C PRO A 40 -32.28 -18.11 -14.03
N GLU A 41 -33.46 -17.53 -14.27
CA GLU A 41 -33.55 -16.10 -14.63
C GLU A 41 -32.97 -15.27 -13.47
N THR A 42 -31.87 -14.57 -13.74
CA THR A 42 -31.15 -13.77 -12.75
C THR A 42 -31.51 -12.29 -12.87
N ASN A 43 -31.71 -11.65 -11.72
CA ASN A 43 -31.71 -10.20 -11.59
C ASN A 43 -30.41 -9.80 -10.88
N PHE A 44 -29.28 -9.76 -11.59
CA PHE A 44 -28.14 -8.99 -11.11
C PHE A 44 -28.35 -7.53 -11.54
N THR A 45 -28.23 -6.59 -10.60
CA THR A 45 -28.41 -5.16 -10.89
C THR A 45 -27.18 -4.66 -11.65
N LYS A 46 -27.36 -3.75 -12.60
CA LYS A 46 -26.22 -3.07 -13.23
C LYS A 46 -25.44 -2.31 -12.14
N GLY A 47 -24.16 -2.60 -12.00
CA GLY A 47 -23.28 -1.95 -11.03
C GLY A 47 -22.94 -2.77 -9.78
N ASP A 48 -23.47 -4.00 -9.65
CA ASP A 48 -23.14 -4.89 -8.52
C ASP A 48 -21.78 -5.60 -8.69
N ALA A 49 -21.19 -5.58 -9.90
CA ALA A 49 -19.94 -6.28 -10.21
C ALA A 49 -19.12 -5.56 -11.31
N TYR A 50 -18.34 -4.52 -10.96
CA TYR A 50 -17.57 -3.73 -11.92
C TYR A 50 -16.40 -4.48 -12.56
N LEU A 51 -15.78 -5.40 -11.83
CA LEU A 51 -14.59 -6.14 -12.25
C LEU A 51 -14.87 -7.55 -12.75
N SER A 52 -16.13 -7.98 -12.77
CA SER A 52 -16.51 -9.36 -13.11
C SER A 52 -17.86 -9.45 -13.82
N GLU A 53 -18.16 -10.65 -14.32
CA GLU A 53 -19.51 -11.09 -14.68
C GLU A 53 -19.97 -12.13 -13.65
N LEU A 54 -21.26 -12.09 -13.27
CA LEU A 54 -21.84 -13.00 -12.30
C LEU A 54 -22.90 -13.89 -12.95
N TYR A 55 -22.82 -15.19 -12.66
CA TYR A 55 -23.79 -16.20 -13.09
C TYR A 55 -24.35 -16.90 -11.85
N ARG A 56 -25.66 -17.18 -11.82
CA ARG A 56 -26.23 -18.14 -10.87
C ARG A 56 -26.46 -19.45 -11.58
N ILE A 57 -26.07 -20.56 -10.96
CA ILE A 57 -26.24 -21.90 -11.50
C ILE A 57 -26.86 -22.77 -10.42
N GLN A 58 -27.92 -23.48 -10.76
CA GLN A 58 -28.48 -24.54 -9.92
C GLN A 58 -28.03 -25.90 -10.47
N LEU A 59 -27.31 -26.65 -9.64
CA LEU A 59 -26.86 -28.01 -9.93
C LEU A 59 -27.76 -29.02 -9.21
N THR A 60 -28.05 -30.13 -9.89
CA THR A 60 -28.68 -31.31 -9.30
C THR A 60 -27.62 -32.41 -9.25
N GLY A 61 -27.29 -32.87 -8.05
CA GLY A 61 -26.22 -33.84 -7.80
C GLY A 61 -26.72 -35.18 -7.28
N GLU A 62 -25.99 -36.25 -7.62
CA GLU A 62 -26.14 -37.59 -7.04
C GLU A 62 -25.59 -37.60 -5.60
N ARG A 63 -26.32 -38.17 -4.64
CA ARG A 63 -25.84 -38.36 -3.26
C ARG A 63 -24.92 -39.58 -3.15
N ASN A 64 -24.16 -39.65 -2.06
CA ASN A 64 -23.23 -40.76 -1.82
C ASN A 64 -23.93 -42.10 -1.53
N GLU A 65 -25.13 -42.05 -0.95
CA GLU A 65 -25.95 -43.24 -0.69
C GLU A 65 -26.90 -43.52 -1.86
N PRO A 66 -27.03 -44.80 -2.31
CA PRO A 66 -28.04 -45.18 -3.29
C PRO A 66 -29.46 -44.89 -2.77
N ASP A 67 -30.39 -44.57 -3.68
CA ASP A 67 -31.83 -44.39 -3.43
C ASP A 67 -32.27 -43.14 -2.64
N GLN A 68 -31.38 -42.16 -2.42
CA GLN A 68 -31.78 -40.85 -1.86
C GLN A 68 -32.16 -39.86 -2.97
N GLU A 69 -33.09 -38.94 -2.64
CA GLU A 69 -33.44 -37.80 -3.50
C GLU A 69 -32.20 -36.99 -3.89
N PRO A 70 -32.07 -36.58 -5.17
CA PRO A 70 -30.94 -35.78 -5.64
C PRO A 70 -30.74 -34.52 -4.79
N MET A 71 -29.48 -34.16 -4.54
CA MET A 71 -29.17 -32.91 -3.87
C MET A 71 -29.25 -31.74 -4.84
N VAL A 72 -29.56 -30.56 -4.32
CA VAL A 72 -29.52 -29.31 -5.07
C VAL A 72 -28.43 -28.43 -4.49
N VAL A 73 -27.56 -27.90 -5.36
CA VAL A 73 -26.50 -26.97 -4.99
C VAL A 73 -26.71 -25.70 -5.81
N ASN A 74 -26.94 -24.56 -5.15
CA ASN A 74 -27.05 -23.27 -5.83
C ASN A 74 -25.71 -22.54 -5.71
N VAL A 75 -25.21 -22.07 -6.84
CA VAL A 75 -23.84 -21.57 -6.98
C VAL A 75 -23.88 -20.20 -7.61
N VAL A 76 -23.10 -19.27 -7.08
CA VAL A 76 -22.72 -18.03 -7.76
C VAL A 76 -21.34 -18.23 -8.37
N VAL A 77 -21.22 -17.94 -9.67
CA VAL A 77 -19.94 -17.98 -10.38
C VAL A 77 -19.55 -16.56 -10.78
N LYS A 78 -18.47 -16.07 -10.19
CA LYS A 78 -17.78 -14.83 -10.55
C LYS A 78 -16.76 -15.19 -11.62
N THR A 79 -16.87 -14.61 -12.81
CA THR A 79 -15.93 -14.87 -13.92
C THR A 79 -15.34 -13.58 -14.47
N ILE A 80 -14.12 -13.66 -14.97
CA ILE A 80 -13.44 -12.53 -15.60
C ILE A 80 -14.27 -12.01 -16.79
N PRO A 81 -14.46 -10.68 -16.95
CA PRO A 81 -15.33 -10.11 -17.99
C PRO A 81 -14.92 -10.55 -19.39
N LYS A 82 -15.81 -10.71 -20.38
CA LYS A 82 -15.38 -11.13 -21.74
C LYS A 82 -14.66 -10.06 -22.55
N ASN A 83 -14.97 -8.80 -22.30
CA ASN A 83 -14.35 -7.67 -23.00
C ASN A 83 -12.86 -7.56 -22.58
N VAL A 84 -11.93 -7.80 -23.51
CA VAL A 84 -10.48 -7.77 -23.25
C VAL A 84 -9.99 -6.38 -22.87
N GLY A 85 -10.49 -5.32 -23.52
CA GLY A 85 -10.18 -3.94 -23.16
C GLY A 85 -10.58 -3.63 -21.71
N ARG A 86 -11.77 -4.07 -21.27
CA ARG A 86 -12.20 -3.97 -19.85
C ARG A 86 -11.24 -4.72 -18.92
N ARG A 87 -10.82 -5.94 -19.27
CA ARG A 87 -9.86 -6.72 -18.46
C ARG A 87 -8.53 -5.98 -18.30
N ASN A 88 -8.00 -5.46 -19.39
CA ASN A 88 -6.69 -4.82 -19.41
C ASN A 88 -6.73 -3.46 -18.72
N THR A 89 -7.77 -2.66 -18.96
CA THR A 89 -7.97 -1.39 -18.25
C THR A 89 -8.10 -1.56 -16.75
N PHE A 90 -8.89 -2.53 -16.28
CA PHE A 90 -9.12 -2.71 -14.84
C PHE A 90 -8.25 -3.81 -14.24
N ARG A 91 -7.23 -4.28 -14.94
CA ARG A 91 -6.30 -5.34 -14.49
C ARG A 91 -7.03 -6.52 -13.85
N SER A 92 -8.16 -6.95 -14.44
CA SER A 92 -9.05 -7.94 -13.82
C SER A 92 -8.34 -9.23 -13.46
N ALA A 93 -7.37 -9.67 -14.28
CA ALA A 93 -6.56 -10.86 -14.00
C ALA A 93 -5.79 -10.78 -12.68
N ASP A 94 -5.30 -9.60 -12.28
CA ASP A 94 -4.57 -9.44 -11.01
C ASP A 94 -5.50 -9.59 -9.81
N PHE A 95 -6.68 -8.98 -9.87
CA PHE A 95 -7.70 -9.10 -8.83
C PHE A 95 -8.22 -10.54 -8.69
N PHE A 96 -8.52 -11.21 -9.82
CA PHE A 96 -8.95 -12.62 -9.81
C PHE A 96 -7.87 -13.57 -9.30
N ARG A 97 -6.60 -13.36 -9.70
CA ARG A 97 -5.47 -14.15 -9.22
C ARG A 97 -5.30 -14.03 -7.71
N ASN A 98 -5.39 -12.81 -7.17
CA ASN A 98 -5.30 -12.56 -5.74
C ASN A 98 -6.47 -13.21 -4.97
N GLU A 99 -7.72 -13.04 -5.44
CA GLU A 99 -8.90 -13.65 -4.82
C GLU A 99 -8.85 -15.19 -4.90
N ALA A 100 -8.44 -15.76 -6.04
CA ALA A 100 -8.29 -17.21 -6.20
C ALA A 100 -7.20 -17.77 -5.27
N ASN A 101 -6.07 -17.09 -5.13
CA ASN A 101 -5.01 -17.48 -4.19
C ASN A 101 -5.49 -17.42 -2.73
N PHE A 102 -6.28 -16.41 -2.38
CA PHE A 102 -6.90 -16.32 -1.06
C PHE A 102 -7.72 -17.57 -0.74
N TYR A 103 -8.66 -17.95 -1.62
CA TYR A 103 -9.50 -19.13 -1.38
C TYR A 103 -8.76 -20.46 -1.53
N ASN A 104 -7.83 -20.57 -2.48
CA ASN A 104 -7.15 -21.84 -2.75
C ASN A 104 -6.08 -22.18 -1.73
N VAL A 105 -5.46 -21.18 -1.11
CA VAL A 105 -4.33 -21.38 -0.19
C VAL A 105 -4.58 -20.70 1.15
N VAL A 106 -4.75 -19.38 1.17
CA VAL A 106 -4.71 -18.59 2.42
C VAL A 106 -5.83 -19.01 3.37
N LEU A 107 -7.08 -19.00 2.92
CA LEU A 107 -8.24 -19.39 3.74
C LEU A 107 -8.13 -20.84 4.21
N LYS A 108 -7.69 -21.75 3.34
CA LYS A 108 -7.52 -23.17 3.69
C LYS A 108 -6.47 -23.36 4.78
N GLU A 109 -5.36 -22.63 4.72
CA GLU A 109 -4.31 -22.69 5.74
C GLU A 109 -4.72 -22.05 7.07
N LEU A 110 -5.46 -20.92 7.03
CA LEU A 110 -6.04 -20.33 8.23
C LEU A 110 -7.04 -21.28 8.90
N TYR A 111 -7.88 -21.96 8.12
CA TYR A 111 -8.85 -22.93 8.64
C TYR A 111 -8.18 -24.22 9.13
N ARG A 112 -7.16 -24.72 8.43
CA ARG A 112 -6.31 -25.83 8.90
C ARG A 112 -5.68 -25.49 10.25
N PHE A 113 -5.09 -24.30 10.37
CA PHE A 113 -4.51 -23.81 11.62
C PHE A 113 -5.56 -23.78 12.72
N GLN A 114 -6.69 -23.12 12.48
CA GLN A 114 -7.82 -23.05 13.42
C GLN A 114 -8.28 -24.43 13.90
N ASP A 115 -8.55 -25.35 12.97
CA ASP A 115 -9.10 -26.67 13.27
C ASP A 115 -8.12 -27.50 14.11
N SER A 116 -6.82 -27.31 13.91
CA SER A 116 -5.78 -27.96 14.73
C SER A 116 -5.82 -27.50 16.20
N ARG A 117 -6.32 -26.30 16.48
CA ARG A 117 -6.43 -25.70 17.83
C ARG A 117 -7.76 -26.00 18.51
N LYS A 118 -8.77 -26.43 17.75
CA LYS A 118 -10.11 -26.81 18.26
C LYS A 118 -10.73 -25.70 19.13
N PRO A 119 -10.84 -24.46 18.62
CA PRO A 119 -11.44 -23.36 19.37
C PRO A 119 -12.89 -23.67 19.75
N LYS A 120 -13.35 -23.13 20.88
CA LYS A 120 -14.75 -23.30 21.32
C LYS A 120 -15.72 -22.61 20.37
N ASN A 121 -15.34 -21.43 19.88
CA ASN A 121 -16.11 -20.65 18.92
C ASN A 121 -15.28 -20.46 17.65
N PRO A 122 -15.22 -21.45 16.73
CA PRO A 122 -14.48 -21.32 15.48
C PRO A 122 -15.02 -20.17 14.62
N PHE A 123 -14.12 -19.48 13.93
CA PHE A 123 -14.46 -18.52 12.88
C PHE A 123 -15.03 -19.25 11.67
N LYS A 124 -16.19 -18.79 11.19
CA LYS A 124 -16.98 -19.38 10.09
C LYS A 124 -17.65 -18.31 9.23
N GLU A 125 -17.23 -17.06 9.38
CA GLU A 125 -17.83 -15.91 8.71
C GLU A 125 -17.33 -15.73 7.26
N ILE A 126 -16.45 -16.61 6.78
CA ILE A 126 -16.06 -16.72 5.37
C ILE A 126 -16.40 -18.14 4.90
N ASP A 127 -17.27 -18.25 3.90
CA ASP A 127 -17.58 -19.54 3.30
C ASP A 127 -16.45 -19.95 2.32
N PRO A 128 -15.96 -21.20 2.37
CA PRO A 128 -15.03 -21.69 1.36
C PRO A 128 -15.66 -21.63 -0.04
N CYS A 129 -14.86 -21.32 -1.06
CA CYS A 129 -15.33 -21.51 -2.44
C CYS A 129 -15.37 -23.00 -2.79
N PHE A 130 -16.24 -23.39 -3.72
CA PHE A 130 -16.23 -24.74 -4.28
C PHE A 130 -15.03 -24.95 -5.20
N VAL A 131 -14.78 -23.98 -6.10
CA VAL A 131 -13.68 -24.01 -7.07
C VAL A 131 -13.23 -22.58 -7.34
N ALA A 132 -11.92 -22.33 -7.34
CA ALA A 132 -11.33 -21.10 -7.85
C ALA A 132 -10.23 -21.45 -8.87
N TYR A 133 -10.38 -20.95 -10.10
CA TYR A 133 -9.45 -21.18 -11.19
C TYR A 133 -8.86 -19.86 -11.66
N THR A 134 -7.54 -19.83 -11.85
CA THR A 134 -6.83 -18.68 -12.41
C THR A 134 -5.71 -19.14 -13.34
N ASP A 135 -5.70 -18.60 -14.56
CA ASP A 135 -4.60 -18.69 -15.54
C ASP A 135 -4.29 -17.31 -16.17
N GLY A 136 -4.95 -16.26 -15.70
CA GLY A 136 -4.87 -14.88 -16.20
C GLY A 136 -5.81 -14.59 -17.37
N VAL A 137 -6.54 -15.58 -17.90
CA VAL A 137 -7.35 -15.46 -19.12
C VAL A 137 -8.77 -16.00 -18.95
N ASN A 138 -8.91 -17.11 -18.23
CA ASN A 138 -10.13 -17.90 -18.11
C ASN A 138 -10.65 -17.94 -16.67
N ASP A 139 -10.23 -16.99 -15.85
CA ASP A 139 -10.40 -16.97 -14.41
C ASP A 139 -11.87 -16.99 -13.98
N PHE A 140 -12.18 -17.83 -12.99
CA PHE A 140 -13.49 -17.89 -12.36
C PHE A 140 -13.41 -18.37 -10.91
N ILE A 141 -14.40 -17.99 -10.11
CA ILE A 141 -14.59 -18.41 -8.72
C ILE A 141 -16.04 -18.83 -8.55
N ALA A 142 -16.26 -20.10 -8.20
CA ALA A 142 -17.56 -20.69 -7.94
C ALA A 142 -17.75 -20.86 -6.42
N MET A 143 -18.78 -20.21 -5.89
CA MET A 143 -19.09 -20.15 -4.45
C MET A 143 -20.58 -20.43 -4.19
N ASP A 144 -20.93 -20.73 -2.95
CA ASP A 144 -22.32 -20.99 -2.57
C ASP A 144 -23.20 -19.73 -2.74
N ASP A 145 -24.43 -19.88 -3.24
CA ASP A 145 -25.38 -18.76 -3.33
C ASP A 145 -25.97 -18.49 -1.94
N LEU A 146 -25.31 -17.62 -1.18
CA LEU A 146 -25.75 -17.27 0.18
C LEU A 146 -27.15 -16.64 0.23
N GLY A 147 -27.63 -16.07 -0.89
CA GLY A 147 -28.97 -15.50 -0.98
C GLY A 147 -30.07 -16.53 -0.71
N GLN A 148 -29.82 -17.81 -1.03
CA GLN A 148 -30.78 -18.89 -0.78
C GLN A 148 -31.00 -19.17 0.72
N TYR A 149 -30.01 -18.82 1.56
CA TYR A 149 -30.06 -19.02 3.01
C TYR A 149 -30.50 -17.74 3.75
N GLY A 150 -31.07 -16.76 3.04
CA GLY A 150 -31.57 -15.53 3.66
C GLY A 150 -30.49 -14.49 3.97
N TYR A 151 -29.30 -14.60 3.38
CA TYR A 151 -28.29 -13.54 3.45
C TYR A 151 -28.55 -12.46 2.39
N LYS A 152 -28.40 -11.19 2.77
CA LYS A 152 -28.54 -10.04 1.87
C LYS A 152 -27.40 -9.06 2.05
N THR A 153 -26.99 -8.44 0.95
CA THR A 153 -26.06 -7.31 0.96
C THR A 153 -26.76 -6.06 1.49
N ALA A 154 -26.02 -5.23 2.22
CA ALA A 154 -26.52 -3.93 2.64
C ALA A 154 -26.39 -2.89 1.52
N SER A 155 -27.27 -1.89 1.53
CA SER A 155 -27.25 -0.81 0.55
C SER A 155 -26.03 0.10 0.76
N ARG A 156 -25.18 0.25 -0.28
CA ARG A 156 -24.02 1.16 -0.25
C ARG A 156 -24.38 2.62 0.08
N ALA A 157 -25.56 3.07 -0.36
CA ALA A 157 -26.03 4.43 -0.17
C ALA A 157 -26.55 4.67 1.25
N LYS A 158 -27.38 3.75 1.78
CA LYS A 158 -28.05 3.91 3.08
C LYS A 158 -27.20 3.43 4.26
N GLY A 159 -26.26 2.52 4.04
CA GLY A 159 -25.49 1.88 5.11
C GLY A 159 -26.36 0.97 5.99
N VAL A 160 -25.89 0.73 7.21
CA VAL A 160 -26.55 -0.10 8.24
C VAL A 160 -26.52 0.60 9.60
N GLY A 161 -27.24 0.04 10.58
CA GLY A 161 -27.29 0.58 11.94
C GLY A 161 -26.04 0.27 12.77
N LEU A 162 -26.04 0.74 14.02
CA LEU A 162 -24.95 0.51 14.96
C LEU A 162 -24.71 -0.97 15.23
N GLU A 163 -25.78 -1.76 15.42
CA GLU A 163 -25.67 -3.19 15.74
C GLU A 163 -24.98 -3.97 14.63
N GLU A 164 -25.33 -3.70 13.36
CA GLU A 164 -24.64 -4.29 12.22
C GLU A 164 -23.19 -3.81 12.11
N CYS A 165 -22.92 -2.52 12.36
CA CYS A 165 -21.56 -1.99 12.35
C CYS A 165 -20.66 -2.65 13.41
N GLN A 166 -21.15 -2.80 14.63
CA GLN A 166 -20.43 -3.48 15.71
C GLN A 166 -20.20 -4.96 15.37
N ARG A 167 -21.17 -5.61 14.72
CA ARG A 167 -21.01 -6.99 14.25
C ARG A 167 -19.94 -7.11 13.19
N CYS A 168 -19.89 -6.20 12.21
CA CYS A 168 -18.81 -6.12 11.21
C CYS A 168 -17.45 -5.98 11.88
N MET A 169 -17.31 -4.99 12.77
CA MET A 169 -16.07 -4.75 13.50
C MET A 169 -15.62 -5.97 14.30
N ARG A 170 -16.55 -6.62 15.01
CA ARG A 170 -16.26 -7.84 15.77
C ARG A 170 -15.81 -9.00 14.88
N VAL A 171 -16.43 -9.19 13.72
CA VAL A 171 -16.03 -10.23 12.76
C VAL A 171 -14.66 -9.93 12.16
N LEU A 172 -14.37 -8.67 11.80
CA LEU A 172 -13.03 -8.25 11.36
C LEU A 172 -11.97 -8.52 12.43
N GLY A 173 -12.29 -8.25 13.71
CA GLY A 173 -11.42 -8.58 14.84
C GLY A 173 -11.09 -10.07 14.91
N ARG A 174 -12.12 -10.92 14.83
CA ARG A 174 -11.95 -12.39 14.83
C ARG A 174 -11.14 -12.87 13.62
N PHE A 175 -11.35 -12.29 12.45
CA PHE A 175 -10.60 -12.62 11.24
C PHE A 175 -9.11 -12.27 11.38
N HIS A 176 -8.79 -11.05 11.82
CA HIS A 176 -7.41 -10.62 12.06
C HIS A 176 -6.71 -11.45 13.14
N ALA A 177 -7.45 -11.92 14.16
CA ALA A 177 -6.90 -12.82 15.18
C ALA A 177 -6.39 -14.16 14.63
N LEU A 178 -6.99 -14.70 13.57
CA LEU A 178 -6.48 -15.91 12.89
C LEU A 178 -5.04 -15.69 12.40
N SER A 179 -4.80 -14.53 11.79
CA SER A 179 -3.48 -14.14 11.29
C SER A 179 -2.48 -13.99 12.43
N LEU A 180 -2.83 -13.24 13.48
CA LEU A 180 -1.95 -12.98 14.62
C LEU A 180 -1.58 -14.26 15.37
N ALA A 181 -2.57 -15.14 15.65
CA ALA A 181 -2.31 -16.42 16.30
C ALA A 181 -1.46 -17.35 15.43
N MET A 182 -1.72 -17.43 14.12
CA MET A 182 -0.91 -18.25 13.22
C MET A 182 0.51 -17.70 13.09
N LYS A 183 0.69 -16.38 13.06
CA LYS A 183 2.00 -15.71 13.03
C LYS A 183 2.80 -15.95 14.31
N GLU A 184 2.14 -15.98 15.47
CA GLU A 184 2.79 -16.30 16.74
C GLU A 184 3.19 -17.78 16.83
N GLN A 185 2.29 -18.69 16.44
CA GLN A 185 2.41 -20.11 16.74
C GLN A 185 3.04 -20.94 15.59
N GLU A 186 2.88 -20.50 14.35
CA GLU A 186 3.39 -21.12 13.12
C GLU A 186 4.00 -20.07 12.15
N PRO A 187 4.99 -19.26 12.60
CA PRO A 187 5.47 -18.08 11.88
C PRO A 187 5.95 -18.37 10.46
N ASP A 188 6.74 -19.43 10.27
CA ASP A 188 7.28 -19.78 8.95
C ASP A 188 6.16 -20.05 7.94
N ARG A 189 5.14 -20.81 8.35
CA ARG A 189 3.99 -21.12 7.50
C ARG A 189 3.13 -19.89 7.25
N PHE A 190 2.94 -19.04 8.26
CA PHE A 190 2.23 -17.77 8.09
C PHE A 190 2.95 -16.86 7.07
N HIS A 191 4.25 -16.68 7.22
CA HIS A 191 5.05 -15.84 6.32
C HIS A 191 5.11 -16.40 4.91
N GLU A 192 5.22 -17.73 4.76
CA GLU A 192 5.11 -18.39 3.45
C GLU A 192 3.79 -18.03 2.77
N ILE A 193 2.65 -18.22 3.44
CA ILE A 193 1.35 -17.96 2.81
C ILE A 193 1.11 -16.47 2.53
N ALA A 194 1.49 -15.59 3.47
CA ALA A 194 1.23 -14.17 3.36
C ALA A 194 2.11 -13.48 2.31
N HIS A 195 3.35 -13.97 2.10
CA HIS A 195 4.28 -13.38 1.12
C HIS A 195 4.16 -14.00 -0.28
N GLN A 196 3.79 -15.28 -0.39
CA GLN A 196 3.75 -15.97 -1.70
C GLN A 196 2.38 -15.93 -2.36
N HIS A 197 1.29 -15.74 -1.60
CA HIS A 197 -0.08 -15.89 -2.12
C HIS A 197 -0.95 -14.64 -2.01
N LEU A 198 -0.46 -13.56 -1.39
CA LEU A 198 -1.16 -12.27 -1.34
C LEU A 198 -0.37 -11.19 -2.07
N GLU A 199 -1.06 -10.38 -2.85
CA GLU A 199 -0.48 -9.27 -3.59
C GLU A 199 -1.20 -7.96 -3.25
N GLU A 200 -0.43 -6.88 -3.11
CA GLU A 200 -0.99 -5.53 -3.13
C GLU A 200 -1.36 -5.18 -4.57
N THR A 201 -2.66 -5.17 -4.87
CA THR A 201 -3.19 -4.98 -6.22
C THR A 201 -3.62 -3.55 -6.52
N TYR A 202 -3.63 -2.67 -5.51
CA TYR A 202 -4.18 -1.32 -5.61
C TYR A 202 -3.11 -0.23 -5.42
N TYR A 203 -2.44 -0.20 -4.26
CA TYR A 203 -1.43 0.80 -3.91
C TYR A 203 -0.03 0.19 -3.86
N ASP A 204 0.53 -0.06 -5.04
CA ASP A 204 1.91 -0.48 -5.24
C ASP A 204 2.61 0.54 -6.16
N ALA A 205 3.89 0.81 -5.90
CA ALA A 205 4.68 1.73 -6.73
C ALA A 205 4.63 1.36 -8.22
N ARG A 206 4.63 0.06 -8.54
CA ARG A 206 4.53 -0.45 -9.93
C ARG A 206 3.20 -0.11 -10.61
N LEU A 207 2.19 0.29 -9.85
CA LEU A 207 0.82 0.57 -10.30
C LEU A 207 0.47 2.05 -10.32
N LYS A 208 1.42 2.94 -9.96
CA LYS A 208 1.18 4.39 -9.90
C LYS A 208 0.68 4.94 -11.24
N TRP A 209 1.30 4.53 -12.34
CA TRP A 209 0.91 4.93 -13.70
C TRP A 209 -0.54 4.58 -14.06
N TRP A 210 -1.08 3.52 -13.45
CA TRP A 210 -2.41 3.00 -13.75
C TRP A 210 -3.50 3.77 -12.99
N TYR A 211 -3.24 4.15 -11.74
CA TYR A 211 -4.28 4.65 -10.83
C TYR A 211 -4.14 6.13 -10.45
N ASN A 212 -2.93 6.71 -10.51
CA ASN A 212 -2.68 8.04 -9.96
C ASN A 212 -3.54 9.14 -10.61
N ASN A 213 -3.70 9.15 -11.94
CA ASN A 213 -4.56 10.13 -12.63
C ASN A 213 -6.02 10.05 -12.17
N PHE A 214 -6.54 8.83 -11.97
CA PHE A 214 -7.88 8.66 -11.47
C PHE A 214 -8.02 9.15 -10.03
N MET A 215 -7.01 8.88 -9.19
CA MET A 215 -6.95 9.45 -7.85
C MET A 215 -6.93 10.99 -7.88
N GLN A 216 -6.21 11.64 -8.81
CA GLN A 216 -6.22 13.10 -8.94
C GLN A 216 -7.61 13.67 -9.26
N VAL A 217 -8.42 12.97 -10.07
CA VAL A 217 -9.82 13.35 -10.31
C VAL A 217 -10.63 13.30 -9.02
N GLN A 218 -10.47 12.24 -8.23
CA GLN A 218 -11.17 12.10 -6.95
C GLN A 218 -10.73 13.16 -5.93
N LEU A 219 -9.44 13.51 -5.91
CA LEU A 219 -8.92 14.63 -5.10
C LEU A 219 -9.55 15.95 -5.50
N GLY A 220 -9.75 16.19 -6.80
CA GLY A 220 -10.48 17.36 -7.30
C GLY A 220 -11.92 17.44 -6.74
N ILE A 221 -12.61 16.31 -6.66
CA ILE A 221 -13.96 16.22 -6.09
C ILE A 221 -13.93 16.49 -4.58
N ALA A 222 -12.96 15.93 -3.87
CA ALA A 222 -12.80 16.17 -2.44
C ALA A 222 -12.45 17.64 -2.13
N ARG A 223 -11.59 18.27 -2.95
CA ARG A 223 -11.28 19.71 -2.87
C ARG A 223 -12.52 20.57 -3.11
N ASP A 224 -13.32 20.28 -4.14
CA ASP A 224 -14.58 21.01 -4.38
C ASP A 224 -15.55 20.84 -3.21
N ALA A 225 -15.68 19.63 -2.66
CA ALA A 225 -16.54 19.39 -1.51
C ALA A 225 -16.10 20.19 -0.28
N MET A 226 -14.79 20.18 0.01
CA MET A 226 -14.21 20.90 1.15
C MET A 226 -14.35 22.41 1.00
N ALA A 227 -14.06 22.97 -0.18
CA ALA A 227 -14.17 24.40 -0.45
C ALA A 227 -15.63 24.91 -0.31
N ARG A 228 -16.62 24.06 -0.57
CA ARG A 228 -18.04 24.43 -0.44
C ARG A 228 -18.58 24.35 0.99
N GLU A 229 -18.13 23.36 1.77
CA GLU A 229 -18.66 23.15 3.12
C GLU A 229 -17.81 23.82 4.21
N TYR A 230 -16.49 23.94 4.02
CA TYR A 230 -15.55 24.41 5.03
C TYR A 230 -14.49 25.41 4.50
N PRO A 231 -14.85 26.46 3.72
CA PRO A 231 -13.89 27.39 3.12
C PRO A 231 -13.09 28.17 4.17
N GLY A 232 -11.77 28.25 3.97
CA GLY A 232 -10.83 29.00 4.81
C GLY A 232 -10.57 28.40 6.20
N THR A 233 -11.10 27.21 6.49
CA THR A 233 -11.00 26.58 7.80
C THR A 233 -9.66 25.88 8.02
N ASP A 234 -9.36 25.51 9.27
CA ASP A 234 -8.21 24.66 9.57
C ASP A 234 -8.33 23.25 8.99
N LEU A 235 -9.56 22.74 8.91
CA LEU A 235 -9.86 21.46 8.31
C LEU A 235 -9.50 21.43 6.82
N GLU A 236 -9.85 22.47 6.08
CA GLU A 236 -9.48 22.61 4.65
C GLU A 236 -7.95 22.57 4.47
N ARG A 237 -7.20 23.31 5.30
CA ARG A 237 -5.72 23.30 5.26
C ARG A 237 -5.13 21.94 5.59
N LYS A 238 -5.66 21.23 6.59
CA LYS A 238 -5.22 19.88 6.98
C LYS A 238 -5.51 18.85 5.90
N MET A 239 -6.68 18.92 5.28
CA MET A 239 -7.03 18.08 4.14
C MET A 239 -6.11 18.36 2.95
N GLU A 240 -5.84 19.63 2.62
CA GLU A 240 -4.92 19.95 1.52
C GLU A 240 -3.51 19.43 1.79
N LYS A 241 -3.03 19.48 3.04
CA LYS A 241 -1.77 18.85 3.44
C LYS A 241 -1.82 17.32 3.30
N PHE A 242 -2.96 16.69 3.55
CA PHE A 242 -3.14 15.26 3.29
C PHE A 242 -3.09 14.96 1.78
N PHE A 243 -3.55 15.87 0.92
CA PHE A 243 -3.54 15.79 -0.55
C PHE A 243 -2.24 16.22 -1.22
N ASP A 244 -1.16 16.42 -0.45
CA ASP A 244 0.13 16.79 -1.02
C ASP A 244 0.50 15.85 -2.18
N CYS A 245 1.35 16.31 -3.11
CA CYS A 245 1.52 15.72 -4.45
C CYS A 245 1.89 14.21 -4.49
N ASP A 246 2.20 13.61 -3.34
CA ASP A 246 2.61 12.22 -3.16
C ASP A 246 1.58 11.36 -2.41
N LEU A 247 0.28 11.72 -2.38
CA LEU A 247 -0.74 10.92 -1.69
C LEU A 247 -0.71 9.44 -2.11
N TYR A 248 -0.53 9.14 -3.40
CA TYR A 248 -0.45 7.75 -3.86
C TYR A 248 0.73 7.03 -3.20
N ASP A 249 1.90 7.68 -3.13
CA ASP A 249 3.09 7.10 -2.52
C ASP A 249 2.93 6.95 -1.01
N HIS A 250 2.19 7.85 -0.35
CA HIS A 250 1.79 7.66 1.04
C HIS A 250 0.89 6.43 1.21
N MET A 251 -0.06 6.20 0.30
CA MET A 251 -0.90 5.00 0.33
C MET A 251 -0.05 3.74 0.10
N VAL A 252 0.91 3.77 -0.82
CA VAL A 252 1.89 2.69 -1.04
C VAL A 252 2.70 2.42 0.22
N TYR A 253 3.20 3.47 0.89
CA TYR A 253 3.92 3.32 2.16
C TYR A 253 3.04 2.63 3.21
N LEU A 254 1.79 3.05 3.37
CA LEU A 254 0.89 2.50 4.38
C LEU A 254 0.56 1.02 4.12
N THR A 255 0.42 0.60 2.86
CA THR A 255 0.15 -0.81 2.51
C THR A 255 1.38 -1.69 2.68
N HIS A 256 2.60 -1.16 2.49
CA HIS A 256 3.85 -1.91 2.55
C HIS A 256 4.56 -1.85 3.90
N ALA A 257 4.25 -0.87 4.76
CA ALA A 257 4.83 -0.73 6.08
C ALA A 257 4.35 -1.83 7.02
N ARG A 258 5.08 -2.94 7.03
CA ARG A 258 4.81 -4.13 7.84
C ARG A 258 5.55 -4.09 9.17
N ASN A 259 4.92 -4.59 10.21
CA ASN A 259 5.49 -4.74 11.54
C ASN A 259 4.96 -6.02 12.23
N GLN A 260 5.22 -6.17 13.52
CA GLN A 260 4.76 -7.34 14.29
C GLN A 260 3.23 -7.44 14.39
N ASN A 261 2.51 -6.33 14.27
CA ASN A 261 1.05 -6.24 14.35
C ASN A 261 0.36 -6.51 13.01
N SER A 262 1.10 -6.59 11.89
CA SER A 262 0.50 -6.83 10.57
C SER A 262 -0.22 -8.17 10.48
N VAL A 263 -1.33 -8.19 9.75
CA VAL A 263 -2.29 -9.30 9.57
C VAL A 263 -2.67 -9.46 8.10
N ILE A 264 -3.32 -10.58 7.76
CA ILE A 264 -3.99 -10.72 6.47
C ILE A 264 -5.28 -9.90 6.55
N ASN A 265 -5.31 -8.81 5.79
CA ASN A 265 -6.45 -7.93 5.65
C ASN A 265 -7.46 -8.51 4.64
N HIS A 266 -8.73 -8.13 4.82
CA HIS A 266 -9.75 -8.30 3.78
C HIS A 266 -9.44 -7.35 2.60
N GLY A 267 -9.00 -6.13 2.90
CA GLY A 267 -8.56 -5.12 1.94
C GLY A 267 -9.69 -4.32 1.28
N ASP A 268 -10.87 -4.92 1.15
CA ASP A 268 -12.07 -4.28 0.57
C ASP A 268 -13.25 -4.17 1.57
N CYS A 269 -13.03 -3.61 2.76
CA CYS A 269 -14.00 -3.56 3.86
C CYS A 269 -15.13 -2.51 3.72
N TRP A 270 -15.74 -2.38 2.55
CA TRP A 270 -16.93 -1.56 2.35
C TRP A 270 -18.23 -2.38 2.48
N MET A 271 -19.34 -1.68 2.71
CA MET A 271 -20.62 -2.27 3.15
C MET A 271 -21.17 -3.41 2.26
N PRO A 272 -21.10 -3.35 0.91
CA PRO A 272 -21.59 -4.43 0.04
C PRO A 272 -20.90 -5.79 0.25
N ASN A 273 -19.67 -5.81 0.77
CA ASN A 273 -18.89 -7.03 0.99
C ASN A 273 -19.24 -7.73 2.31
N PHE A 274 -20.21 -7.18 3.07
CA PHE A 274 -20.79 -7.82 4.25
C PHE A 274 -22.24 -8.22 3.97
N MET A 275 -22.53 -9.52 4.02
CA MET A 275 -23.88 -10.07 3.86
C MET A 275 -24.49 -10.41 5.22
N PHE A 276 -25.67 -9.88 5.50
CA PHE A 276 -26.39 -10.09 6.77
C PHE A 276 -27.54 -11.07 6.61
N HIS A 277 -27.72 -11.94 7.58
CA HIS A 277 -28.85 -12.86 7.59
C HIS A 277 -30.13 -12.15 8.06
N ASP A 278 -31.23 -12.31 7.33
CA ASP A 278 -32.51 -11.61 7.58
C ASP A 278 -33.11 -11.83 8.97
N SER A 279 -32.87 -13.01 9.57
CA SER A 279 -33.54 -13.44 10.82
C SER A 279 -32.61 -13.81 11.97
N THR A 280 -31.29 -13.70 11.80
CA THR A 280 -30.32 -14.12 12.82
C THR A 280 -29.17 -13.12 12.88
N PRO A 281 -28.39 -13.08 13.98
CA PRO A 281 -27.23 -12.23 14.03
C PRO A 281 -26.07 -12.72 13.14
N ALA A 282 -26.27 -13.70 12.25
CA ALA A 282 -25.22 -14.20 11.38
C ALA A 282 -24.83 -13.19 10.28
N MET A 283 -23.56 -13.23 9.89
CA MET A 283 -23.01 -12.40 8.83
C MET A 283 -21.92 -13.18 8.07
N ARG A 284 -21.69 -12.81 6.81
CA ARG A 284 -20.64 -13.33 5.95
C ARG A 284 -19.86 -12.23 5.28
N MET A 285 -18.55 -12.40 5.20
CA MET A 285 -17.67 -11.57 4.38
C MET A 285 -17.42 -12.25 3.03
N ILE A 286 -17.42 -11.45 1.97
CA ILE A 286 -17.20 -11.90 0.59
C ILE A 286 -16.26 -10.92 -0.13
N ASP A 287 -15.73 -11.35 -1.27
CA ASP A 287 -14.87 -10.55 -2.16
C ASP A 287 -13.52 -10.15 -1.56
N PHE A 288 -12.58 -11.10 -1.57
CA PHE A 288 -11.22 -10.94 -1.06
C PHE A 288 -10.21 -10.52 -2.15
N GLN A 289 -10.67 -9.86 -3.21
CA GLN A 289 -9.81 -9.45 -4.34
C GLN A 289 -8.71 -8.45 -3.94
N LEU A 290 -8.91 -7.70 -2.87
CA LEU A 290 -7.95 -6.73 -2.32
C LEU A 290 -7.18 -7.25 -1.10
N ALA A 291 -7.31 -8.55 -0.78
CA ALA A 291 -6.64 -9.14 0.37
C ALA A 291 -5.13 -8.92 0.29
N ARG A 292 -4.53 -8.55 1.43
CA ARG A 292 -3.12 -8.11 1.52
C ARG A 292 -2.56 -8.39 2.90
N TYR A 293 -1.25 -8.30 3.05
CA TYR A 293 -0.57 -8.44 4.35
C TYR A 293 -0.05 -7.08 4.84
N SER A 294 -0.78 -6.45 5.77
CA SER A 294 -0.51 -5.10 6.28
C SER A 294 -1.12 -4.85 7.67
N SER A 295 -1.16 -3.60 8.14
CA SER A 295 -1.76 -3.24 9.44
C SER A 295 -3.26 -3.61 9.50
N PRO A 296 -3.78 -4.12 10.62
CA PRO A 296 -5.23 -4.35 10.80
C PRO A 296 -6.05 -3.05 10.67
N VAL A 297 -5.42 -1.90 10.90
CA VAL A 297 -6.07 -0.59 10.85
C VAL A 297 -6.48 -0.18 9.44
N LEU A 298 -5.88 -0.74 8.38
CA LEU A 298 -6.31 -0.43 7.02
C LEU A 298 -7.78 -0.81 6.80
N ASP A 299 -8.17 -2.02 7.20
CA ASP A 299 -9.55 -2.49 7.15
C ASP A 299 -10.47 -1.73 8.12
N ILE A 300 -10.01 -1.51 9.36
CA ILE A 300 -10.79 -0.78 10.38
C ILE A 300 -11.12 0.63 9.91
N SER A 301 -10.12 1.38 9.48
CA SER A 301 -10.29 2.78 9.08
C SER A 301 -11.08 2.90 7.78
N PHE A 302 -10.87 2.00 6.82
CA PHE A 302 -11.67 1.97 5.61
C PHE A 302 -13.15 1.67 5.92
N PHE A 303 -13.41 0.63 6.72
CA PHE A 303 -14.77 0.32 7.17
C PHE A 303 -15.43 1.51 7.87
N VAL A 304 -14.75 2.08 8.87
CA VAL A 304 -15.29 3.19 9.66
C VAL A 304 -15.70 4.34 8.76
N TYR A 305 -14.87 4.76 7.80
CA TYR A 305 -15.19 5.93 6.98
C TYR A 305 -16.17 5.65 5.84
N SER A 306 -16.15 4.46 5.25
CA SER A 306 -17.03 4.13 4.12
C SER A 306 -18.42 3.68 4.56
N CYS A 307 -18.52 3.04 5.72
CA CYS A 307 -19.74 2.34 6.16
C CYS A 307 -20.56 3.08 7.21
N THR A 308 -19.99 4.06 7.91
CA THR A 308 -20.69 4.75 9.02
C THR A 308 -21.05 6.18 8.68
N SER A 309 -22.12 6.69 9.32
CA SER A 309 -22.43 8.13 9.28
C SER A 309 -21.56 8.89 10.27
N GLN A 310 -21.49 10.20 10.10
CA GLN A 310 -20.76 11.05 11.03
C GLN A 310 -21.38 11.05 12.42
N GLU A 311 -22.70 11.02 12.52
CA GLU A 311 -23.42 10.95 13.80
C GLU A 311 -23.08 9.66 14.55
N LEU A 312 -23.00 8.54 13.83
CA LEU A 312 -22.60 7.25 14.41
C LEU A 312 -21.18 7.31 14.94
N ARG A 313 -20.22 7.83 14.16
CA ARG A 313 -18.83 7.98 14.65
C ARG A 313 -18.75 8.88 15.87
N ALA A 314 -19.41 10.04 15.84
CA ALA A 314 -19.39 10.99 16.95
C ALA A 314 -19.93 10.39 18.26
N ALA A 315 -20.93 9.51 18.18
CA ALA A 315 -21.55 8.91 19.35
C ALA A 315 -20.94 7.55 19.77
N HIS A 316 -20.42 6.78 18.82
CA HIS A 316 -20.15 5.34 19.00
C HIS A 316 -18.81 4.86 18.44
N TYR A 317 -17.87 5.77 18.10
CA TYR A 317 -16.56 5.34 17.57
C TYR A 317 -15.82 4.38 18.50
N GLN A 318 -15.82 4.67 19.81
CA GLN A 318 -15.20 3.78 20.80
C GLN A 318 -15.91 2.42 20.86
N ASP A 319 -17.25 2.39 20.79
CA ASP A 319 -18.03 1.15 20.78
C ASP A 319 -17.68 0.24 19.58
N LEU A 320 -17.32 0.84 18.43
CA LEU A 320 -16.84 0.10 17.26
C LEU A 320 -15.46 -0.51 17.49
N LEU A 321 -14.53 0.25 18.07
CA LEU A 321 -13.19 -0.23 18.41
C LEU A 321 -13.24 -1.33 19.47
N ASP A 322 -14.09 -1.18 20.48
CA ASP A 322 -14.33 -2.19 21.51
C ASP A 322 -14.93 -3.46 20.93
N ALA A 323 -15.86 -3.34 19.96
CA ALA A 323 -16.41 -4.50 19.26
C ALA A 323 -15.33 -5.24 18.46
N TYR A 324 -14.48 -4.51 17.73
CA TYR A 324 -13.34 -5.07 17.01
C TYR A 324 -12.37 -5.79 17.96
N TYR A 325 -11.88 -5.09 18.98
CA TYR A 325 -10.89 -5.64 19.89
C TYR A 325 -11.47 -6.80 20.71
N GLY A 326 -12.74 -6.71 21.13
CA GLY A 326 -13.44 -7.78 21.81
C GLY A 326 -13.53 -9.06 20.96
N GLY A 327 -13.81 -8.93 19.66
CA GLY A 327 -13.78 -10.05 18.72
C GLY A 327 -12.39 -10.65 18.55
N LEU A 328 -11.38 -9.79 18.39
CA LEU A 328 -9.98 -10.19 18.27
C LEU A 328 -9.49 -10.95 19.50
N ALA A 329 -9.70 -10.38 20.68
CA ALA A 329 -9.21 -10.93 21.95
C ALA A 329 -9.91 -12.24 22.32
N GLU A 330 -11.21 -12.37 22.00
CA GLU A 330 -11.93 -13.64 22.14
C GLU A 330 -11.34 -14.73 21.25
N MET A 331 -11.11 -14.43 19.97
CA MET A 331 -10.61 -15.42 19.02
C MET A 331 -9.16 -15.82 19.34
N LEU A 332 -8.30 -14.87 19.71
CA LEU A 332 -6.93 -15.18 20.15
C LEU A 332 -6.93 -16.15 21.33
N ARG A 333 -7.76 -15.91 22.36
CA ARG A 333 -7.88 -16.80 23.51
C ARG A 333 -8.37 -18.19 23.13
N ASP A 334 -9.36 -18.27 22.23
CA ASP A 334 -9.90 -19.54 21.75
C ASP A 334 -8.87 -20.33 20.92
N LEU A 335 -7.90 -19.66 20.29
CA LEU A 335 -6.77 -20.26 19.55
C LEU A 335 -5.54 -20.55 20.43
N GLY A 336 -5.60 -20.22 21.73
CA GLY A 336 -4.52 -20.47 22.68
C GLY A 336 -3.46 -19.37 22.78
N SER A 337 -3.73 -18.18 22.24
CA SER A 337 -2.87 -16.99 22.31
C SER A 337 -3.35 -16.00 23.38
N ASP A 338 -2.43 -15.21 23.94
CA ASP A 338 -2.76 -14.14 24.88
C ASP A 338 -2.87 -12.78 24.15
N PRO A 339 -4.06 -12.17 24.06
CA PRO A 339 -4.22 -10.87 23.40
C PRO A 339 -3.39 -9.75 24.02
N GLU A 340 -3.13 -9.78 25.33
CA GLU A 340 -2.33 -8.73 25.99
C GLU A 340 -0.83 -8.81 25.62
N VAL A 341 -0.39 -9.98 25.13
CA VAL A 341 0.99 -10.21 24.67
C VAL A 341 1.10 -10.00 23.17
N VAL A 342 0.17 -10.57 22.40
CA VAL A 342 0.24 -10.58 20.93
C VAL A 342 -0.14 -9.22 20.34
N PHE A 343 -1.22 -8.61 20.82
CA PHE A 343 -1.71 -7.33 20.31
C PHE A 343 -2.57 -6.64 21.38
N PRO A 344 -1.96 -6.02 22.41
CA PRO A 344 -2.71 -5.31 23.46
C PRO A 344 -3.45 -4.10 22.89
N TYR A 345 -4.52 -3.66 23.55
CA TYR A 345 -5.35 -2.54 23.07
C TYR A 345 -4.52 -1.26 22.81
N SER A 346 -3.49 -1.01 23.64
CA SER A 346 -2.58 0.12 23.45
C SER A 346 -1.80 0.07 22.13
N GLU A 347 -1.51 -1.12 21.59
CA GLU A 347 -0.90 -1.25 20.27
C GLU A 347 -1.91 -0.95 19.15
N LEU A 348 -3.17 -1.32 19.31
CA LEU A 348 -4.24 -0.88 18.40
C LEU A 348 -4.33 0.65 18.35
N GLU A 349 -4.25 1.34 19.49
CA GLU A 349 -4.27 2.81 19.53
C GLU A 349 -3.08 3.43 18.78
N LYS A 350 -1.88 2.86 18.91
CA LYS A 350 -0.68 3.29 18.17
C LYS A 350 -0.83 3.05 16.67
N GLU A 351 -1.30 1.86 16.28
CA GLU A 351 -1.57 1.54 14.88
C GLU A 351 -2.62 2.49 14.30
N LEU A 352 -3.67 2.85 15.05
CA LEU A 352 -4.69 3.80 14.61
C LEU A 352 -4.07 5.16 14.30
N LYS A 353 -3.17 5.66 15.17
CA LYS A 353 -2.46 6.94 14.93
C LYS A 353 -1.62 6.91 13.66
N GLN A 354 -0.96 5.79 13.37
CA GLN A 354 -0.07 5.68 12.23
C GLN A 354 -0.80 5.40 10.91
N TYR A 355 -1.81 4.53 10.94
CA TYR A 355 -2.37 3.93 9.72
C TYR A 355 -3.80 4.38 9.40
N ALA A 356 -4.56 4.99 10.33
CA ALA A 356 -5.99 5.29 10.09
C ALA A 356 -6.23 6.33 8.99
N ARG A 357 -5.20 7.11 8.62
CA ARG A 357 -5.23 8.00 7.46
C ARG A 357 -5.43 7.27 6.13
N PHE A 358 -5.11 5.97 6.07
CA PHE A 358 -5.40 5.12 4.91
C PHE A 358 -6.90 5.10 4.59
N GLY A 359 -7.75 4.98 5.61
CA GLY A 359 -9.20 5.04 5.44
C GLY A 359 -9.67 6.34 4.80
N CYS A 360 -8.97 7.47 5.03
CA CYS A 360 -9.25 8.72 4.32
C CYS A 360 -8.91 8.64 2.83
N GLY A 361 -7.78 8.00 2.49
CA GLY A 361 -7.41 7.75 1.09
C GLY A 361 -8.44 6.90 0.36
N MET A 362 -8.85 5.77 0.94
CA MET A 362 -9.90 4.91 0.39
C MET A 362 -11.29 5.58 0.38
N GLY A 363 -11.56 6.46 1.36
CA GLY A 363 -12.82 7.20 1.46
C GLY A 363 -13.03 8.22 0.34
N ILE A 364 -11.95 8.81 -0.17
CA ILE A 364 -11.98 9.75 -1.31
C ILE A 364 -12.54 9.09 -2.57
N GLU A 365 -12.31 7.79 -2.74
CA GLU A 365 -12.91 7.02 -3.82
C GLU A 365 -14.28 6.46 -3.42
N SER A 366 -14.33 5.67 -2.36
CA SER A 366 -15.50 4.84 -2.04
C SER A 366 -16.76 5.65 -1.72
N ILE A 367 -16.63 6.86 -1.17
CA ILE A 367 -17.78 7.71 -0.84
C ILE A 367 -18.44 8.26 -2.13
N PRO A 368 -17.71 8.90 -3.07
CA PRO A 368 -18.27 9.23 -4.38
C PRO A 368 -18.91 8.04 -5.10
N PHE A 369 -18.26 6.87 -5.12
CA PHE A 369 -18.84 5.67 -5.73
C PHE A 369 -20.13 5.19 -5.04
N SER A 370 -20.21 5.33 -3.72
CA SER A 370 -21.42 5.00 -2.94
C SER A 370 -22.58 5.95 -3.21
N LEU A 371 -22.28 7.18 -3.64
CA LEU A 371 -23.26 8.22 -3.98
C LEU A 371 -23.60 8.25 -5.48
N LEU A 372 -22.90 7.47 -6.32
CA LEU A 372 -23.09 7.44 -7.76
C LEU A 372 -24.44 6.79 -8.12
N ASP A 373 -25.26 7.52 -8.87
CA ASP A 373 -26.52 7.03 -9.43
C ASP A 373 -26.26 5.94 -10.47
N GLU A 374 -27.15 4.95 -10.56
CA GLU A 374 -27.02 3.82 -11.51
C GLU A 374 -26.94 4.28 -12.97
N SER A 375 -27.55 5.43 -13.31
CA SER A 375 -27.49 6.01 -14.65
C SER A 375 -26.13 6.58 -15.03
N ASP A 376 -25.31 6.92 -14.04
CA ASP A 376 -23.97 7.50 -14.23
C ASP A 376 -22.87 6.42 -14.22
N VAL A 377 -23.24 5.16 -13.97
CA VAL A 377 -22.33 4.02 -14.11
C VAL A 377 -22.05 3.77 -15.60
N PRO A 378 -20.78 3.86 -16.05
CA PRO A 378 -20.42 3.58 -17.43
C PRO A 378 -20.69 2.12 -17.78
N ASP A 379 -21.15 1.90 -19.00
CA ASP A 379 -21.29 0.57 -19.57
C ASP A 379 -19.91 0.07 -20.00
N LEU A 380 -19.23 -0.64 -19.09
CA LEU A 380 -17.85 -1.08 -19.26
C LEU A 380 -17.65 -2.03 -20.44
N ASP A 381 -18.73 -2.67 -20.92
CA ASP A 381 -18.65 -3.56 -22.07
C ASP A 381 -18.58 -2.80 -23.41
N LYS A 382 -18.73 -1.47 -23.38
CA LYS A 382 -18.55 -0.57 -24.54
C LYS A 382 -17.11 -0.15 -24.77
N ILE A 383 -16.16 -0.55 -23.93
CA ILE A 383 -14.73 -0.30 -24.17
C ILE A 383 -14.35 -0.99 -25.49
N THR A 384 -13.89 -0.21 -26.47
CA THR A 384 -13.52 -0.71 -27.79
C THR A 384 -12.02 -0.96 -27.89
N GLY A 385 -11.64 -2.08 -28.50
CA GLY A 385 -10.24 -2.48 -28.61
C GLY A 385 -9.80 -3.39 -27.45
N GLU A 386 -8.55 -3.86 -27.53
CA GLU A 386 -7.96 -4.75 -26.54
C GLU A 386 -6.98 -4.02 -25.61
N GLU A 387 -6.54 -2.83 -25.97
CA GLU A 387 -5.57 -2.03 -25.20
C GLU A 387 -6.19 -1.45 -23.92
N ALA A 388 -5.37 -1.32 -22.88
CA ALA A 388 -5.78 -0.61 -21.67
C ALA A 388 -5.95 0.89 -21.96
N ILE A 389 -7.12 1.42 -21.63
CA ILE A 389 -7.39 2.87 -21.60
C ILE A 389 -7.39 3.41 -20.17
N ALA A 390 -7.13 4.71 -20.03
CA ALA A 390 -7.02 5.37 -18.73
C ALA A 390 -8.37 5.42 -17.98
N ILE A 391 -8.36 5.07 -16.69
CA ILE A 391 -9.56 4.85 -15.87
C ILE A 391 -10.45 6.10 -15.82
N GLU A 392 -9.83 7.28 -15.69
CA GLU A 392 -10.49 8.58 -15.61
C GLU A 392 -11.23 8.99 -16.89
N THR A 393 -10.97 8.30 -18.01
CA THR A 393 -11.71 8.50 -19.26
C THR A 393 -13.00 7.67 -19.33
N ILE A 394 -13.10 6.63 -18.50
CA ILE A 394 -14.28 5.77 -18.37
C ILE A 394 -15.16 6.26 -17.21
N TRP A 395 -14.54 6.43 -16.04
CA TRP A 395 -15.22 6.86 -14.83
C TRP A 395 -15.27 8.38 -14.75
N ILE A 396 -16.30 8.94 -15.39
CA ILE A 396 -16.55 10.39 -15.38
C ILE A 396 -17.21 10.80 -14.06
N LEU A 397 -16.41 10.88 -13.00
CA LEU A 397 -16.87 11.36 -11.71
C LEU A 397 -17.06 12.88 -11.73
N ARG A 398 -18.21 13.35 -11.22
CA ARG A 398 -18.56 14.77 -11.15
C ARG A 398 -18.51 15.27 -9.71
N PRO A 399 -18.33 16.60 -9.49
CA PRO A 399 -18.45 17.18 -8.16
C PRO A 399 -19.80 16.86 -7.50
N ILE A 400 -19.79 16.56 -6.20
CA ILE A 400 -20.98 16.10 -5.48
C ILE A 400 -21.99 17.24 -5.33
N ALA A 401 -23.16 17.07 -5.96
CA ALA A 401 -24.18 18.11 -6.03
C ALA A 401 -24.92 18.33 -4.69
N SER A 402 -25.20 17.25 -3.95
CA SER A 402 -25.94 17.34 -2.69
C SER A 402 -25.04 17.78 -1.53
N GLN A 403 -25.57 18.65 -0.65
CA GLN A 403 -24.85 19.04 0.56
C GLN A 403 -24.58 17.83 1.47
N ALA A 404 -25.57 16.96 1.65
CA ALA A 404 -25.41 15.74 2.45
C ALA A 404 -24.27 14.83 1.93
N GLY A 405 -24.12 14.72 0.60
CA GLY A 405 -23.02 13.95 0.01
C GLY A 405 -21.66 14.62 0.21
N ARG A 406 -21.57 15.95 0.07
CA ARG A 406 -20.33 16.70 0.35
C ARG A 406 -19.94 16.62 1.83
N LEU A 407 -20.91 16.73 2.74
CA LEU A 407 -20.69 16.53 4.16
C LEU A 407 -20.23 15.11 4.46
N ARG A 408 -20.84 14.07 3.86
CA ARG A 408 -20.39 12.68 4.03
C ARG A 408 -18.91 12.50 3.68
N LEU A 409 -18.44 13.11 2.59
CA LEU A 409 -17.04 13.05 2.17
C LEU A 409 -16.12 13.88 3.10
N THR A 410 -16.52 15.10 3.45
CA THR A 410 -15.67 16.04 4.21
C THR A 410 -15.62 15.71 5.72
N ASP A 411 -16.69 15.14 6.27
CA ASP A 411 -16.80 14.77 7.69
C ASP A 411 -15.84 13.65 8.10
N MET A 412 -15.44 12.80 7.15
CA MET A 412 -14.35 11.85 7.35
C MET A 412 -13.04 12.57 7.73
N PHE A 413 -12.65 13.62 7.01
CA PHE A 413 -11.45 14.39 7.33
C PHE A 413 -11.60 15.13 8.66
N ARG A 414 -12.81 15.59 8.99
CA ARG A 414 -13.09 16.20 10.30
C ARG A 414 -12.83 15.20 11.42
N HIS A 415 -13.46 14.03 11.36
CA HIS A 415 -13.27 12.98 12.36
C HIS A 415 -11.80 12.55 12.46
N ALA A 416 -11.15 12.32 11.32
CA ALA A 416 -9.74 11.94 11.29
C ALA A 416 -8.82 13.05 11.86
N THR A 417 -9.18 14.32 11.70
CA THR A 417 -8.50 15.45 12.34
C THR A 417 -8.72 15.46 13.85
N ASP A 418 -9.97 15.32 14.29
CA ASP A 418 -10.34 15.33 15.72
C ASP A 418 -9.66 14.18 16.48
N MET A 419 -9.50 13.04 15.82
CA MET A 419 -8.78 11.88 16.35
C MET A 419 -7.25 11.99 16.18
N GLY A 420 -6.72 13.05 15.56
CA GLY A 420 -5.29 13.23 15.33
C GLY A 420 -4.66 12.22 14.36
N TYR A 421 -5.43 11.67 13.42
CA TYR A 421 -4.96 10.72 12.40
C TYR A 421 -4.40 11.40 11.15
N LEU A 422 -4.78 12.66 10.90
CA LEU A 422 -4.29 13.46 9.76
C LEU A 422 -3.16 14.42 10.13
N GLU A 423 -2.77 14.45 11.40
CA GLU A 423 -1.62 15.23 11.81
C GLU A 423 -0.41 14.64 11.09
N SER A 424 0.23 15.46 10.27
CA SER A 424 1.45 15.03 9.59
C SER A 424 2.48 14.74 10.67
N THR A 425 2.70 13.48 10.92
CA THR A 425 4.00 13.03 11.35
C THR A 425 4.91 13.19 10.12
N GLY A 426 5.38 14.41 9.83
CA GLY A 426 6.72 14.50 9.24
C GLY A 426 7.59 13.59 10.08
N ALA A 427 8.36 12.69 9.45
CA ALA A 427 8.91 11.48 10.08
C ALA A 427 9.14 11.72 11.57
N GLU A 428 8.31 11.16 12.46
CA GLU A 428 8.41 11.57 13.87
C GLU A 428 9.82 11.27 14.33
N LEU A 429 10.35 12.07 15.27
CA LEU A 429 11.66 11.82 15.83
C LEU A 429 11.86 10.34 16.17
N ASP A 430 10.85 9.67 16.74
CA ASP A 430 10.93 8.25 17.07
C ASP A 430 11.05 7.35 15.82
N GLN A 431 10.35 7.65 14.72
CA GLN A 431 10.50 6.94 13.45
C GLN A 431 11.91 7.14 12.87
N CYS A 432 12.42 8.38 12.85
CA CYS A 432 13.79 8.66 12.42
C CYS A 432 14.81 7.95 13.30
N LEU A 433 14.59 7.93 14.62
CA LEU A 433 15.45 7.22 15.57
C LEU A 433 15.42 5.70 15.34
N ARG A 434 14.27 5.10 15.03
CA ARG A 434 14.20 3.67 14.68
C ARG A 434 14.97 3.37 13.39
N CYS A 435 14.80 4.19 12.35
CA CYS A 435 15.53 4.02 11.09
C CYS A 435 17.04 4.17 11.29
N ILE A 436 17.49 5.22 11.98
CA ILE A 436 18.92 5.48 12.20
C ILE A 436 19.56 4.38 13.07
N ARG A 437 18.84 3.85 14.08
CA ARG A 437 19.31 2.74 14.93
C ARG A 437 19.42 1.43 14.16
N SER A 438 18.44 1.10 13.31
CA SER A 438 18.49 -0.11 12.47
C SER A 438 19.66 -0.05 11.48
N LEU A 439 19.85 1.11 10.86
CA LEU A 439 20.99 1.37 9.98
C LEU A 439 22.33 1.24 10.73
N ALA A 440 22.41 1.76 11.95
CA ALA A 440 23.56 1.62 12.85
C ALA A 440 23.93 0.16 13.09
N ARG A 441 22.93 -0.66 13.40
CA ARG A 441 23.12 -2.09 13.63
C ARG A 441 23.64 -2.80 12.39
N PHE A 442 23.10 -2.47 11.22
CA PHE A 442 23.59 -3.02 9.95
C PHE A 442 25.07 -2.66 9.70
N HIS A 443 25.46 -1.40 9.92
CA HIS A 443 26.86 -1.00 9.79
C HIS A 443 27.76 -1.67 10.82
N ALA A 444 27.31 -1.83 12.07
CA ALA A 444 28.07 -2.52 13.11
C ALA A 444 28.36 -3.98 12.72
N LEU A 445 27.38 -4.71 12.16
CA LEU A 445 27.61 -6.05 11.61
C LEU A 445 28.69 -6.05 10.55
N SER A 446 28.66 -5.05 9.66
CA SER A 446 29.65 -4.94 8.60
C SER A 446 31.06 -4.67 9.14
N PHE A 447 31.22 -3.79 10.12
CA PHE A 447 32.49 -3.53 10.79
C PHE A 447 33.01 -4.74 11.56
N ALA A 448 32.14 -5.42 12.31
CA ALA A 448 32.48 -6.64 13.05
C ALA A 448 32.98 -7.71 12.08
N MET A 449 32.26 -7.97 10.99
CA MET A 449 32.66 -8.93 9.96
C MET A 449 33.99 -8.55 9.30
N LYS A 450 34.20 -7.26 8.98
CA LYS A 450 35.46 -6.78 8.41
C LYS A 450 36.67 -7.07 9.33
N ARG A 451 36.46 -6.98 10.64
CA ARG A 451 37.51 -7.18 11.65
C ARG A 451 37.73 -8.65 11.99
N GLN A 452 36.65 -9.40 12.18
CA GLN A 452 36.69 -10.80 12.66
C GLN A 452 36.85 -11.80 11.52
N GLU A 453 36.29 -11.51 10.36
CA GLU A 453 36.28 -12.38 9.18
C GLU A 453 36.73 -11.63 7.91
N PRO A 454 37.97 -11.09 7.87
CA PRO A 454 38.42 -10.23 6.78
C PRO A 454 38.40 -10.92 5.41
N ASN A 455 38.63 -12.23 5.36
CA ASN A 455 38.58 -13.00 4.11
C ASN A 455 37.14 -13.13 3.58
N THR A 456 36.17 -13.44 4.46
CA THR A 456 34.74 -13.49 4.13
C THR A 456 34.25 -12.12 3.66
N PHE A 457 34.60 -11.08 4.40
CA PHE A 457 34.28 -9.69 4.06
C PHE A 457 34.81 -9.33 2.66
N GLN A 458 36.07 -9.63 2.36
CA GLN A 458 36.66 -9.36 1.06
C GLN A 458 36.05 -10.19 -0.07
N ALA A 459 35.67 -11.45 0.19
CA ALA A 459 34.97 -12.27 -0.79
C ALA A 459 33.59 -11.71 -1.13
N LEU A 460 32.81 -11.31 -0.12
CA LEU A 460 31.51 -10.66 -0.30
C LEU A 460 31.66 -9.35 -1.07
N VAL A 461 32.58 -8.49 -0.65
CA VAL A 461 32.89 -7.22 -1.31
C VAL A 461 33.22 -7.40 -2.80
N LYS A 462 33.94 -8.47 -3.17
CA LYS A 462 34.29 -8.75 -4.57
C LYS A 462 33.10 -9.20 -5.42
N GLN A 463 32.03 -9.67 -4.79
CA GLN A 463 30.78 -10.05 -5.46
C GLN A 463 29.78 -8.88 -5.56
N LEU A 464 30.00 -7.80 -4.81
CA LEU A 464 29.16 -6.61 -4.88
C LEU A 464 29.56 -5.77 -6.10
N GLU A 465 28.60 -5.49 -6.97
CA GLU A 465 28.78 -4.58 -8.10
C GLU A 465 28.29 -3.17 -7.76
N GLU A 466 29.12 -2.17 -8.07
CA GLU A 466 28.72 -0.77 -8.05
C GLU A 466 27.88 -0.48 -9.29
N THR A 467 26.70 0.10 -9.10
CA THR A 467 25.66 0.08 -10.12
C THR A 467 25.13 1.47 -10.50
N TYR A 468 25.43 2.52 -9.73
CA TYR A 468 24.85 3.84 -10.00
C TYR A 468 25.88 4.96 -10.21
N TYR A 469 26.92 5.05 -9.37
CA TYR A 469 27.93 6.12 -9.49
C TYR A 469 29.29 5.54 -9.86
N SER A 470 29.40 5.17 -11.13
CA SER A 470 30.59 4.56 -11.71
C SER A 470 31.12 5.38 -12.88
N ALA A 471 32.46 5.33 -13.06
CA ALA A 471 33.12 5.87 -14.26
C ALA A 471 32.54 5.27 -15.55
N ARG A 472 32.09 4.00 -15.51
CA ARG A 472 31.45 3.32 -16.65
C ARG A 472 30.13 3.98 -17.08
N LEU A 473 29.41 4.59 -16.13
CA LEU A 473 28.11 5.20 -16.35
C LEU A 473 28.19 6.70 -16.65
N VAL A 474 29.40 7.28 -16.67
CA VAL A 474 29.61 8.70 -17.03
C VAL A 474 28.95 9.07 -18.36
N PRO A 475 29.07 8.29 -19.46
CA PRO A 475 28.43 8.64 -20.73
C PRO A 475 26.89 8.68 -20.67
N TRP A 476 26.31 8.06 -19.64
CA TRP A 476 24.87 7.88 -19.44
C TRP A 476 24.25 8.88 -18.49
N TYR A 477 24.98 9.20 -17.43
CA TYR A 477 24.43 9.85 -16.26
C TYR A 477 24.86 11.31 -16.16
N ARG A 478 25.99 11.69 -16.78
CA ARG A 478 26.56 13.04 -16.70
C ARG A 478 25.60 14.12 -17.20
N ASN A 479 25.00 13.91 -18.37
CA ASN A 479 24.09 14.89 -18.99
C ASN A 479 22.79 15.03 -18.18
N PHE A 480 22.27 13.90 -17.69
CA PHE A 480 21.11 13.89 -16.80
C PHE A 480 21.40 14.69 -15.51
N MET A 481 22.52 14.42 -14.84
CA MET A 481 22.91 15.18 -13.65
C MET A 481 23.10 16.67 -13.94
N GLN A 482 23.68 17.05 -15.08
CA GLN A 482 23.78 18.46 -15.47
C GLN A 482 22.41 19.13 -15.63
N ARG A 483 21.41 18.39 -16.15
CA ARG A 483 20.03 18.88 -16.23
C ARG A 483 19.44 19.10 -14.84
N VAL A 484 19.56 18.12 -13.95
CA VAL A 484 19.01 18.24 -12.59
C VAL A 484 19.73 19.34 -11.79
N VAL A 485 21.03 19.53 -11.99
CA VAL A 485 21.79 20.66 -11.42
C VAL A 485 21.27 22.01 -11.93
N THR A 486 20.92 22.12 -13.22
CA THR A 486 20.28 23.33 -13.76
C THR A 486 18.97 23.63 -13.04
N ILE A 487 18.15 22.61 -12.79
CA ILE A 487 16.88 22.73 -12.06
C ILE A 487 17.10 23.18 -10.62
N ALA A 488 18.13 22.65 -9.96
CA ALA A 488 18.50 23.08 -8.61
C ALA A 488 18.94 24.55 -8.56
N LYS A 489 19.64 25.04 -9.60
CA LYS A 489 20.01 26.45 -9.74
C LYS A 489 18.79 27.34 -9.95
N GLU A 490 17.87 26.94 -10.82
CA GLU A 490 16.60 27.66 -11.04
C GLU A 490 15.79 27.75 -9.74
N ALA A 491 15.72 26.66 -8.96
CA ALA A 491 15.05 26.66 -7.67
C ALA A 491 15.67 27.66 -6.69
N LEU A 492 17.01 27.75 -6.64
CA LEU A 492 17.73 28.74 -5.84
C LEU A 492 17.41 30.17 -6.30
N GLU A 493 17.45 30.44 -7.61
CA GLU A 493 17.16 31.76 -8.17
C GLU A 493 15.73 32.23 -7.86
N ILE A 494 14.74 31.35 -8.01
CA ILE A 494 13.33 31.66 -7.74
C ILE A 494 13.11 32.02 -6.27
N GLU A 495 13.60 31.19 -5.34
CA GLU A 495 13.41 31.46 -3.90
C GLU A 495 14.18 32.69 -3.42
N LEU A 496 15.35 32.99 -4.01
CA LEU A 496 16.09 34.23 -3.74
C LEU A 496 15.35 35.47 -4.25
N ALA A 497 14.64 35.36 -5.37
CA ALA A 497 13.79 36.44 -5.87
C ALA A 497 12.53 36.64 -5.02
N GLU A 498 11.94 35.56 -4.51
CA GLU A 498 10.76 35.58 -3.64
C GLU A 498 11.07 36.09 -2.22
N ASP A 499 12.22 35.73 -1.65
CA ASP A 499 12.71 36.22 -0.35
C ASP A 499 14.23 36.49 -0.36
N PRO A 500 14.64 37.71 -0.76
CA PRO A 500 16.05 38.11 -0.82
C PRO A 500 16.77 38.10 0.53
N THR A 501 16.03 38.05 1.64
CA THR A 501 16.58 38.11 3.01
C THR A 501 16.67 36.75 3.70
N ALA A 502 16.01 35.72 3.16
CA ALA A 502 15.99 34.39 3.76
C ALA A 502 17.35 33.66 3.79
N TYR A 503 18.30 34.08 2.94
CA TYR A 503 19.55 33.37 2.71
C TYR A 503 20.77 34.29 2.75
N SER A 504 21.80 33.91 3.52
CA SER A 504 23.01 34.71 3.65
C SER A 504 23.84 34.72 2.35
N THR A 505 24.62 35.77 2.09
CA THR A 505 25.54 35.83 0.94
C THR A 505 26.60 34.71 0.99
N GLY A 506 26.98 34.28 2.19
CA GLY A 506 27.90 33.16 2.39
C GLY A 506 27.30 31.82 1.95
N PHE A 507 26.05 31.57 2.34
CA PHE A 507 25.27 30.42 1.91
C PHE A 507 25.14 30.37 0.38
N GLN A 508 24.69 31.47 -0.23
CA GLN A 508 24.48 31.57 -1.68
C GLN A 508 25.76 31.21 -2.44
N ARG A 509 26.89 31.81 -2.06
CA ARG A 509 28.20 31.56 -2.69
C ARG A 509 28.62 30.09 -2.60
N GLN A 510 28.40 29.43 -1.46
CA GLN A 510 28.79 28.03 -1.29
C GLN A 510 27.90 27.08 -2.09
N VAL A 511 26.59 27.31 -2.10
CA VAL A 511 25.65 26.50 -2.88
C VAL A 511 25.93 26.66 -4.39
N GLU A 512 26.14 27.89 -4.85
CA GLU A 512 26.54 28.16 -6.24
C GLU A 512 27.87 27.47 -6.58
N SER A 513 28.87 27.56 -5.70
CA SER A 513 30.15 26.90 -5.90
C SER A 513 30.00 25.37 -5.98
N PHE A 514 29.11 24.77 -5.20
CA PHE A 514 28.81 23.35 -5.26
C PHE A 514 28.09 22.97 -6.57
N LEU A 515 27.01 23.68 -6.91
CA LEU A 515 26.22 23.45 -8.13
C LEU A 515 26.99 23.75 -9.42
N ASN A 516 28.06 24.55 -9.36
CA ASN A 516 28.97 24.79 -10.50
C ASN A 516 30.06 23.72 -10.64
N GLY A 517 30.21 22.82 -9.66
CA GLY A 517 31.18 21.73 -9.70
C GLY A 517 30.72 20.52 -10.51
N ASP A 518 31.64 19.58 -10.77
CA ASP A 518 31.32 18.27 -11.34
C ASP A 518 30.79 17.33 -10.23
N ILE A 519 29.51 17.49 -9.87
CA ILE A 519 28.87 16.72 -8.79
C ILE A 519 28.92 15.22 -9.08
N TYR A 520 28.65 14.79 -10.33
CA TYR A 520 28.71 13.37 -10.67
C TYR A 520 30.14 12.83 -10.61
N GLY A 521 31.12 13.56 -11.14
CA GLY A 521 32.54 13.21 -11.03
C GLY A 521 33.01 13.10 -9.57
N MET A 522 32.61 14.05 -8.72
CA MET A 522 32.85 14.02 -7.28
C MET A 522 32.23 12.78 -6.63
N MET A 523 30.98 12.44 -6.96
CA MET A 523 30.34 11.23 -6.45
C MET A 523 31.10 9.98 -6.88
N VAL A 524 31.44 9.85 -8.17
CA VAL A 524 32.25 8.72 -8.67
C VAL A 524 33.59 8.62 -7.92
N GLU A 525 34.32 9.72 -7.77
CA GLU A 525 35.60 9.74 -7.04
C GLU A 525 35.44 9.29 -5.58
N MET A 526 34.44 9.85 -4.89
CA MET A 526 34.14 9.48 -3.51
C MET A 526 33.80 7.99 -3.42
N THR A 527 33.03 7.42 -4.35
CA THR A 527 32.68 5.98 -4.42
C THR A 527 33.90 5.07 -4.52
N HIS A 528 34.94 5.52 -5.21
CA HIS A 528 36.19 4.76 -5.35
C HIS A 528 37.18 5.02 -4.19
N THR A 529 36.90 5.99 -3.31
CA THR A 529 37.74 6.28 -2.15
C THR A 529 37.44 5.27 -1.04
N HIS A 530 38.37 4.33 -0.82
CA HIS A 530 38.26 3.34 0.25
C HIS A 530 39.12 3.73 1.45
N THR A 531 38.50 3.76 2.62
CA THR A 531 39.16 4.01 3.91
C THR A 531 39.07 2.77 4.80
N GLN A 532 39.82 2.77 5.91
CA GLN A 532 39.67 1.73 6.93
C GLN A 532 38.25 1.69 7.52
N TYR A 533 37.48 2.77 7.40
CA TYR A 533 36.13 2.88 7.92
C TYR A 533 35.03 2.49 6.93
N SER A 534 35.36 2.12 5.69
CA SER A 534 34.38 1.67 4.70
C SER A 534 33.63 0.38 5.13
N VAL A 535 32.28 0.38 5.01
CA VAL A 535 31.35 -0.72 5.37
C VAL A 535 30.51 -1.24 4.20
N ILE A 536 29.82 -2.34 4.37
CA ILE A 536 28.69 -2.78 3.53
C ILE A 536 27.45 -2.02 4.03
N THR A 537 26.57 -1.63 3.11
CA THR A 537 25.39 -0.79 3.36
C THR A 537 24.13 -1.47 2.79
N HIS A 538 22.96 -1.28 3.43
CA HIS A 538 21.66 -1.83 3.00
C HIS A 538 20.98 -0.87 2.02
N ASP A 539 20.27 -1.41 1.02
CA ASP A 539 19.55 -0.66 -0.02
C ASP A 539 18.04 -0.64 0.25
N GLY A 540 17.50 0.53 0.58
CA GLY A 540 16.06 0.78 0.61
C GLY A 540 15.76 1.77 -0.50
N SER A 541 15.70 1.27 -1.74
CA SER A 541 15.64 2.01 -3.00
C SER A 541 16.86 2.92 -3.27
N VAL A 542 17.72 2.50 -4.21
CA VAL A 542 18.83 3.26 -4.84
C VAL A 542 20.20 3.17 -4.12
N TRP A 543 20.95 2.09 -4.42
CA TRP A 543 22.38 1.98 -4.77
C TRP A 543 23.47 2.78 -4.02
N PHE A 544 24.19 2.16 -3.06
CA PHE A 544 25.61 2.46 -2.76
C PHE A 544 26.32 1.34 -1.97
N PRO A 545 27.63 1.16 -2.14
CA PRO A 545 28.54 0.54 -1.18
C PRO A 545 29.37 1.61 -0.45
N ARG A 546 29.43 1.49 0.87
CA ARG A 546 30.44 2.08 1.78
C ARG A 546 30.15 3.48 2.34
N THR A 547 29.92 3.47 3.67
CA THR A 547 29.92 4.59 4.66
C THR A 547 28.94 5.75 4.49
N ARG A 548 27.98 5.67 3.58
CA ARG A 548 27.18 6.83 3.13
C ARG A 548 25.71 7.00 3.58
N PRO A 549 25.03 6.10 4.32
CA PRO A 549 23.57 6.24 4.46
C PRO A 549 23.07 7.33 5.43
N HIS A 550 23.91 7.85 6.33
CA HIS A 550 23.50 8.90 7.29
C HIS A 550 23.08 10.18 6.60
N ALA A 551 23.89 10.63 5.65
CA ALA A 551 23.63 11.86 4.93
C ALA A 551 22.32 11.71 4.12
N VAL A 552 22.06 10.56 3.51
CA VAL A 552 20.83 10.33 2.74
C VAL A 552 19.59 10.32 3.64
N CYS A 553 19.61 9.58 4.76
CA CYS A 553 18.48 9.53 5.68
C CYS A 553 18.20 10.92 6.30
N VAL A 554 19.25 11.64 6.72
CA VAL A 554 19.08 12.98 7.28
C VAL A 554 18.66 13.98 6.21
N PHE A 555 19.30 14.03 5.04
CA PHE A 555 19.02 15.07 4.04
C PHE A 555 17.76 14.82 3.20
N CYS A 556 17.44 13.56 2.88
CA CYS A 556 16.34 13.23 1.98
C CYS A 556 15.05 12.86 2.74
N CYS A 557 15.14 12.28 3.95
CA CYS A 557 13.98 11.68 4.63
C CYS A 557 13.46 12.46 5.85
N THR A 558 14.10 13.56 6.25
CA THR A 558 13.61 14.41 7.35
C THR A 558 13.18 15.78 6.83
N ASP A 559 12.31 16.48 7.57
CA ASP A 559 12.05 17.90 7.31
C ASP A 559 13.07 18.80 8.02
N GLN A 560 13.08 20.09 7.67
CA GLN A 560 14.02 21.05 8.22
C GLN A 560 13.90 21.22 9.74
N ALA A 561 12.67 21.27 10.26
CA ALA A 561 12.42 21.53 11.68
C ALA A 561 12.99 20.40 12.54
N LEU A 562 12.78 19.15 12.10
CA LEU A 562 13.33 17.98 12.77
C LEU A 562 14.85 17.99 12.77
N ARG A 563 15.49 18.31 11.63
CA ARG A 563 16.96 18.43 11.57
C ARG A 563 17.48 19.49 12.53
N LEU A 564 16.92 20.70 12.46
CA LEU A 564 17.39 21.81 13.31
C LEU A 564 17.27 21.49 14.80
N GLN A 565 16.24 20.75 15.21
CA GLN A 565 15.99 20.46 16.62
C GLN A 565 16.67 19.18 17.11
N HIS A 566 16.82 18.16 16.26
CA HIS A 566 17.15 16.78 16.68
C HIS A 566 18.36 16.17 15.98
N TYR A 567 19.11 16.92 15.17
CA TYR A 567 20.27 16.38 14.44
C TYR A 567 21.29 15.67 15.35
N GLU A 568 21.70 16.30 16.45
CA GLU A 568 22.61 15.70 17.44
C GLU A 568 22.01 14.45 18.10
N GLN A 569 20.69 14.43 18.31
CA GLN A 569 20.00 13.28 18.88
C GLN A 569 19.98 12.09 17.91
N LEU A 570 19.82 12.34 16.60
CA LEU A 570 19.91 11.31 15.57
C LEU A 570 21.33 10.75 15.45
N LEU A 571 22.34 11.61 15.49
CA LEU A 571 23.75 11.19 15.48
C LEU A 571 24.10 10.37 16.73
N GLY A 572 23.65 10.82 17.90
CA GLY A 572 23.84 10.11 19.16
C GLY A 572 23.20 8.72 19.13
N ALA A 573 21.94 8.62 18.71
CA ALA A 573 21.23 7.35 18.62
C ALA A 573 21.83 6.39 17.60
N TYR A 574 22.38 6.91 16.49
CA TYR A 574 23.17 6.11 15.56
C TYR A 574 24.40 5.52 16.27
N TYR A 575 25.24 6.38 16.87
CA TYR A 575 26.50 5.93 17.44
C TYR A 575 26.32 5.00 18.65
N GLU A 576 25.31 5.26 19.47
CA GLU A 576 24.91 4.40 20.60
C GLU A 576 24.54 3.00 20.11
N SER A 577 23.55 2.88 19.23
CA SER A 577 23.08 1.60 18.68
C SER A 577 24.18 0.84 17.89
N PHE A 578 25.03 1.59 17.18
CA PHE A 578 26.21 1.06 16.51
C PHE A 578 27.20 0.44 17.51
N SER A 579 27.51 1.18 18.57
CA SER A 579 28.49 0.78 19.59
C SER A 579 27.98 -0.40 20.41
N GLU A 580 26.71 -0.38 20.82
CA GLU A 580 26.06 -1.49 21.53
C GLU A 580 26.18 -2.80 20.76
N LEU A 581 25.83 -2.80 19.47
CA LEU A 581 25.92 -4.03 18.68
C LEU A 581 27.37 -4.47 18.42
N LEU A 582 28.31 -3.55 18.23
CA LEU A 582 29.73 -3.94 18.14
C LEU A 582 30.21 -4.61 19.42
N ILE A 583 29.83 -4.10 20.59
CA ILE A 583 30.16 -4.68 21.89
C ILE A 583 29.54 -6.08 22.02
N ASP A 584 28.27 -6.25 21.66
CA ASP A 584 27.58 -7.55 21.66
C ASP A 584 28.28 -8.58 20.75
N LEU A 585 28.85 -8.10 19.65
CA LEU A 585 29.63 -8.91 18.71
C LEU A 585 31.09 -9.12 19.16
N GLY A 586 31.51 -8.62 20.32
CA GLY A 586 32.87 -8.76 20.84
C GLY A 586 33.92 -7.88 20.15
N THR A 587 33.50 -6.74 19.58
CA THR A 587 34.36 -5.78 18.88
C THR A 587 34.39 -4.44 19.63
N ASP A 588 35.57 -3.89 19.90
CA ASP A 588 35.70 -2.58 20.54
C ASP A 588 35.32 -1.44 19.57
N PRO A 589 34.27 -0.65 19.86
CA PRO A 589 33.88 0.50 19.04
C PRO A 589 34.95 1.58 18.97
N GLN A 590 35.72 1.83 20.03
CA GLN A 590 36.73 2.89 20.08
C GLN A 590 37.93 2.57 19.20
N GLU A 591 38.31 1.30 19.10
CA GLU A 591 39.37 0.88 18.18
C GLU A 591 38.88 0.76 16.73
N THR A 592 37.59 0.52 16.52
CA THR A 592 37.02 0.19 15.19
C THR A 592 36.50 1.44 14.46
N PHE A 593 35.72 2.27 15.15
CA PHE A 593 35.14 3.51 14.62
C PHE A 593 34.81 4.46 15.80
N PRO A 594 35.80 5.23 16.29
CA PRO A 594 35.58 6.18 17.37
C PRO A 594 34.62 7.31 16.96
N ALA A 595 33.89 7.87 17.93
CA ALA A 595 32.89 8.92 17.68
C ALA A 595 33.48 10.15 16.97
N SER A 596 34.74 10.50 17.25
CA SER A 596 35.44 11.60 16.57
C SER A 596 35.56 11.38 15.07
N VAL A 597 35.71 10.13 14.63
CA VAL A 597 35.82 9.74 13.22
C VAL A 597 34.48 9.85 12.53
N LEU A 598 33.35 9.60 13.22
CA LEU A 598 32.02 9.78 12.64
C LEU A 598 31.82 11.23 12.17
N THR A 599 32.20 12.21 13.00
CA THR A 599 32.11 13.63 12.63
C THR A 599 33.02 13.96 11.45
N GLU A 600 34.26 13.46 11.42
CA GLU A 600 35.20 13.68 10.31
C GLU A 600 34.70 13.05 9.01
N GLU A 601 34.17 11.83 9.04
CA GLU A 601 33.61 11.17 7.86
C GLU A 601 32.33 11.86 7.38
N LEU A 602 31.49 12.38 8.28
CA LEU A 602 30.33 13.20 7.90
C LEU A 602 30.74 14.52 7.24
N GLN A 603 31.78 15.19 7.72
CA GLN A 603 32.32 16.37 7.05
C GLN A 603 32.91 16.04 5.68
N ARG A 604 33.63 14.92 5.59
CA ARG A 604 34.29 14.47 4.36
C ARG A 604 33.31 14.02 3.28
N PHE A 605 32.23 13.34 3.67
CA PHE A 605 31.28 12.71 2.75
C PHE A 605 29.89 13.37 2.77
N GLY A 606 29.65 14.40 3.59
CA GLY A 606 28.37 15.13 3.61
C GLY A 606 28.03 15.76 2.26
N ARG A 607 29.05 16.17 1.50
CA ARG A 607 28.92 16.68 0.13
C ARG A 607 28.36 15.64 -0.85
N PHE A 608 28.61 14.36 -0.59
CA PHE A 608 28.04 13.25 -1.33
C PHE A 608 26.52 13.18 -1.14
N GLY A 609 26.06 13.30 0.11
CA GLY A 609 24.63 13.38 0.43
C GLY A 609 23.94 14.58 -0.22
N CYS A 610 24.64 15.70 -0.34
CA CYS A 610 24.14 16.86 -1.10
C CYS A 610 23.97 16.53 -2.58
N GLY A 611 24.91 15.77 -3.17
CA GLY A 611 24.83 15.31 -4.56
C GLY A 611 23.61 14.41 -4.82
N ILE A 612 23.35 13.48 -3.89
CA ILE A 612 22.15 12.64 -3.92
C ILE A 612 20.90 13.49 -3.78
N ALA A 613 20.85 14.42 -2.83
CA ALA A 613 19.68 15.27 -2.63
C ALA A 613 19.37 16.15 -3.84
N VAL A 614 20.39 16.65 -4.54
CA VAL A 614 20.24 17.36 -5.83
C VAL A 614 19.54 16.48 -6.85
N GLU A 615 19.79 15.18 -6.86
CA GLU A 615 19.15 14.23 -7.77
C GLU A 615 17.75 13.80 -7.29
N SER A 616 17.66 13.30 -6.06
CA SER A 616 16.47 12.64 -5.53
C SER A 616 15.32 13.61 -5.24
N ILE A 617 15.59 14.84 -4.80
CA ILE A 617 14.52 15.80 -4.46
C ILE A 617 13.76 16.21 -5.73
N PRO A 618 14.40 16.67 -6.83
CA PRO A 618 13.69 16.96 -8.07
C PRO A 618 12.98 15.74 -8.68
N LEU A 619 13.58 14.55 -8.57
CA LEU A 619 12.96 13.31 -9.04
C LEU A 619 11.72 12.92 -8.23
N SER A 620 11.74 13.10 -6.91
CA SER A 620 10.60 12.84 -6.04
C SER A 620 9.42 13.80 -6.28
N LEU A 621 9.66 14.89 -7.01
CA LEU A 621 8.68 15.94 -7.30
C LEU A 621 8.30 15.97 -8.79
N LEU A 622 8.56 14.87 -9.51
CA LEU A 622 8.21 14.75 -10.92
C LEU A 622 6.70 14.76 -11.13
N ASP A 623 6.26 15.60 -12.05
CA ASP A 623 4.92 15.47 -12.62
C ASP A 623 4.83 14.22 -13.49
N GLU A 624 3.67 13.60 -13.53
CA GLU A 624 3.43 12.36 -14.29
C GLU A 624 3.72 12.52 -15.80
N SER A 625 3.50 13.72 -16.36
CA SER A 625 3.86 14.02 -17.76
C SER A 625 5.36 13.98 -18.06
N ASP A 626 6.19 14.04 -17.01
CA ASP A 626 7.64 14.05 -17.07
C ASP A 626 8.26 12.68 -16.67
N VAL A 627 7.43 11.74 -16.20
CA VAL A 627 7.80 10.34 -15.97
C VAL A 627 7.78 9.58 -17.31
N PRO A 628 8.90 8.96 -17.72
CA PRO A 628 8.96 8.23 -18.98
C PRO A 628 8.24 6.90 -18.92
N ASP A 629 7.50 6.59 -19.99
CA ASP A 629 7.01 5.25 -20.28
C ASP A 629 8.19 4.40 -20.82
N LEU A 630 8.78 3.60 -19.92
CA LEU A 630 9.94 2.76 -20.24
C LEU A 630 9.60 1.64 -21.23
N ASP A 631 8.32 1.24 -21.32
CA ASP A 631 7.87 0.17 -22.21
C ASP A 631 7.80 0.63 -23.68
N ARG A 632 7.86 1.94 -23.93
CA ARG A 632 7.92 2.54 -25.29
C ARG A 632 9.33 2.74 -25.81
N ILE A 633 10.36 2.36 -25.06
CA ILE A 633 11.74 2.46 -25.53
C ILE A 633 12.01 1.31 -26.51
N GLU A 634 11.97 1.61 -27.80
CA GLU A 634 12.26 0.64 -28.87
C GLU A 634 13.79 0.48 -29.08
N GLY A 635 14.24 -0.77 -29.22
CA GLY A 635 15.61 -1.12 -29.58
C GLY A 635 16.38 -1.88 -28.49
N THR A 636 17.49 -2.51 -28.87
CA THR A 636 18.39 -3.22 -27.95
C THR A 636 19.58 -2.35 -27.52
N GLU A 637 19.71 -1.16 -28.09
CA GLU A 637 20.74 -0.21 -27.72
C GLU A 637 20.29 0.59 -26.52
N ALA A 638 21.23 0.80 -25.62
CA ALA A 638 20.94 1.45 -24.37
C ALA A 638 20.79 2.99 -24.64
N VAL A 639 19.74 3.62 -24.13
CA VAL A 639 19.38 5.04 -24.33
C VAL A 639 19.76 5.94 -23.13
N PRO A 640 20.53 7.03 -23.30
CA PRO A 640 20.93 7.93 -22.20
C PRO A 640 19.75 8.47 -21.35
N LEU A 641 19.95 8.61 -20.04
CA LEU A 641 18.87 8.89 -19.08
C LEU A 641 18.19 10.24 -19.32
N GLU A 642 18.92 11.25 -19.82
CA GLU A 642 18.36 12.56 -20.16
C GLU A 642 17.41 12.56 -21.38
N GLN A 643 17.45 11.50 -22.18
CA GLN A 643 16.52 11.30 -23.30
C GLN A 643 15.22 10.63 -22.84
N ILE A 644 15.30 9.92 -21.71
CA ILE A 644 14.21 9.18 -21.09
C ILE A 644 13.50 10.11 -20.08
N MET A 645 14.23 10.59 -19.07
CA MET A 645 13.69 11.41 -17.98
C MET A 645 13.51 12.88 -18.40
N LYS A 646 12.28 13.39 -18.30
CA LYS A 646 11.92 14.76 -18.69
C LYS A 646 11.75 15.69 -17.49
N VAL A 647 12.63 15.64 -16.50
CA VAL A 647 12.61 16.61 -15.38
C VAL A 647 12.82 18.03 -15.94
N ARG A 648 11.85 18.93 -15.77
CA ARG A 648 11.92 20.30 -16.32
C ARG A 648 12.21 21.38 -15.28
N SER A 649 11.60 21.29 -14.10
CA SER A 649 11.70 22.30 -13.03
C SER A 649 11.07 21.77 -11.74
N ILE A 650 11.39 22.38 -10.59
CA ILE A 650 10.66 22.16 -9.33
C ILE A 650 9.53 23.20 -9.22
N LYS A 651 8.31 22.80 -9.58
CA LYS A 651 7.17 23.72 -9.71
C LYS A 651 6.64 24.24 -8.37
N THR A 652 6.63 23.40 -7.35
CA THR A 652 6.06 23.75 -6.05
C THR A 652 7.06 24.55 -5.20
N GLN A 653 6.56 25.58 -4.52
CA GLN A 653 7.37 26.34 -3.55
C GLN A 653 7.88 25.44 -2.42
N TYR A 654 7.05 24.49 -1.97
CA TYR A 654 7.45 23.49 -0.97
C TYR A 654 8.66 22.68 -1.44
N GLY A 655 8.64 22.18 -2.69
CA GLY A 655 9.74 21.42 -3.26
C GLY A 655 11.04 22.20 -3.36
N ARG A 656 10.96 23.46 -3.82
CA ARG A 656 12.13 24.36 -3.89
C ARG A 656 12.70 24.62 -2.49
N ARG A 657 11.85 24.95 -1.52
CA ARG A 657 12.27 25.15 -0.12
C ARG A 657 12.89 23.91 0.49
N ARG A 658 12.32 22.72 0.26
CA ARG A 658 12.89 21.45 0.73
C ARG A 658 14.33 21.25 0.24
N LEU A 659 14.60 21.54 -1.04
CA LEU A 659 15.95 21.50 -1.60
C LEU A 659 16.88 22.54 -0.95
N LEU A 660 16.42 23.78 -0.78
CA LEU A 660 17.24 24.84 -0.17
C LEU A 660 17.46 24.64 1.33
N ASP A 661 16.51 24.06 2.05
CA ASP A 661 16.63 23.73 3.46
C ASP A 661 17.63 22.60 3.70
N MET A 662 17.75 21.67 2.75
CA MET A 662 18.83 20.69 2.72
C MET A 662 20.18 21.38 2.58
N PHE A 663 20.31 22.29 1.59
CA PHE A 663 21.55 23.05 1.43
C PHE A 663 21.88 23.91 2.64
N ARG A 664 20.88 24.48 3.31
CA ARG A 664 21.08 25.33 4.48
C ARG A 664 21.69 24.52 5.60
N HIS A 665 21.14 23.33 5.86
CA HIS A 665 21.72 22.41 6.82
C HIS A 665 23.14 21.98 6.44
N ALA A 666 23.40 21.66 5.16
CA ALA A 666 24.73 21.32 4.69
C ALA A 666 25.74 22.48 4.83
N HIS A 667 25.31 23.72 4.62
CA HIS A 667 26.10 24.93 4.87
C HIS A 667 26.44 25.08 6.35
N ASP A 668 25.44 24.97 7.23
CA ASP A 668 25.60 25.13 8.67
C ASP A 668 26.50 24.04 9.27
N CYS A 669 26.43 22.82 8.73
CA CYS A 669 27.31 21.70 9.09
C CYS A 669 28.68 21.72 8.41
N GLY A 670 28.92 22.64 7.47
CA GLY A 670 30.19 22.80 6.76
C GLY A 670 30.47 21.75 5.67
N TYR A 671 29.45 21.04 5.18
CA TYR A 671 29.57 19.93 4.22
C TYR A 671 29.75 20.37 2.77
N LEU A 672 29.50 21.64 2.48
CA LEU A 672 29.68 22.20 1.13
C LEU A 672 31.12 22.66 0.84
N ASN A 673 32.00 22.65 1.86
CA ASN A 673 33.38 23.13 1.77
C ASN A 673 34.34 22.18 1.06
#